data_AF-A0A0M0J2R6-F1
#
_entry.id   AF-A0A0M0J2R6-F1
#
_cell.length_a   1.000
_cell.length_b   1.000
_cell.length_c   1.000
_cell.angle_alpha   90.00
_cell.angle_beta   90.00
_cell.angle_gamma   90.00
#
_symmetry.space_group_name_H-M   'P 1'
#
loop_
_entity.id
_entity.type
_entity.pdbx_description
1 polymer ?
#
loop_
_entity_poly.entity_id
_entity_poly.type
_entity_poly.pdbx_seq_one_letter_code
_entity_poly.pdbx_strand_id
1 'polypeptide(L)'
;MLPNARMQSKTLFFSLVRRMIATLINRVAEKASAHSGSVLSVAFSPDGTKIVSGSEDGTFKVWDSDALGLLSEKPNAHSFNIPSVAFSPDGTKIVSGSGDQTIKVWDSDKLELLSEKTNAHSGTVYSVAFSPDGTKIVSGSWDKTIKVWDMVKWSRKDHLMFNATTQRFVVQLLWLNKYSMKFPDDVLDLLIEACLQSRWLRAMVTNAGGGSTSAEAANTPEVWRDMERRLERAGQLHVGLPKLLATSLENAQTVADKQVEPFKAERLADLPEAEAVALRERGLSMIARSEVAALLLAGGQGTRLGIKIPKGCYDIGLPSGKSLFQYHAERIRKVKQLAAAHAGKREADVRLPFLIMTSDATDSDTRAFFRQHAFFGLPEDQVHFFAQGALPCLTPEGKLILDAPGLLAMAPNGNGGCYVSLRDSGLLEQQLDASGVTSIFQFGVDNVLCHVADPTFVGFCSARHADCASKTVPKRDAHEPVGVVALAGGRPAVVEYSEISREMAEAKDAHGRLLFGDAHICVNFFSVPFLKSFCARLGPFGIQLPLHVAHKKIPYTDASGTRRTPTSNNGIKLELFIFDTFPFAKQMAALQVARDEEFAPVKNEPGAKSDSPDTARALVSALSKRRILAAGGAIRGDAIVELSPMASYQGEGLADRVAGRTFSTPVHLE
;
A
#
# COMPACT_ATOMS: atom_id res chain seq x y z
N MET A 1 25.88 38.47 33.16
CA MET A 1 24.85 37.66 33.85
C MET A 1 23.64 37.51 32.94
N LEU A 2 23.50 36.40 32.21
CA LEU A 2 22.28 36.10 31.48
C LEU A 2 21.94 34.59 31.58
N PRO A 3 21.28 34.15 32.65
CA PRO A 3 20.53 32.91 32.68
C PRO A 3 19.05 33.23 32.86
N ASN A 4 18.28 33.38 31.77
CA ASN A 4 16.80 33.40 31.88
C ASN A 4 16.03 33.08 30.58
N ALA A 5 16.64 33.21 29.39
CA ALA A 5 15.93 32.95 28.12
C ALA A 5 15.64 31.45 27.85
N ARG A 6 16.55 30.54 28.22
CA ARG A 6 16.37 29.09 28.02
C ARG A 6 15.35 28.44 28.96
N MET A 7 15.13 29.02 30.14
CA MET A 7 14.19 28.49 31.13
C MET A 7 12.74 28.92 30.80
N GLN A 8 12.54 30.17 30.37
CA GLN A 8 11.22 30.64 29.89
C GLN A 8 10.77 29.91 28.62
N SER A 9 11.66 29.63 27.68
CA SER A 9 11.34 28.88 26.45
C SER A 9 10.90 27.43 26.72
N LYS A 10 11.53 26.73 27.68
CA LYS A 10 11.10 25.39 28.09
C LYS A 10 9.75 25.42 28.82
N THR A 11 9.52 26.38 29.71
CA THR A 11 8.24 26.51 30.43
C THR A 11 7.09 26.86 29.48
N LEU A 12 7.32 27.73 28.49
CA LEU A 12 6.37 28.02 27.41
C LEU A 12 6.15 26.81 26.51
N PHE A 13 7.19 26.06 26.15
CA PHE A 13 7.05 24.84 25.33
C PHE A 13 6.27 23.74 26.06
N PHE A 14 6.55 23.47 27.33
CA PHE A 14 5.79 22.49 28.12
C PHE A 14 4.37 22.97 28.46
N SER A 15 4.15 24.28 28.59
CA SER A 15 2.81 24.89 28.71
C SER A 15 2.01 24.74 27.41
N LEU A 16 2.65 24.98 26.26
CA LEU A 16 2.04 24.85 24.94
C LEU A 16 1.77 23.37 24.63
N VAL A 17 2.71 22.48 24.92
CA VAL A 17 2.56 21.03 24.75
C VAL A 17 1.55 20.45 25.74
N ARG A 18 1.48 20.92 27.00
CA ARG A 18 0.38 20.54 27.93
C ARG A 18 -0.97 21.07 27.46
N ARG A 19 -1.03 22.30 26.93
CA ARG A 19 -2.27 22.83 26.32
C ARG A 19 -2.64 22.02 25.09
N MET A 20 -1.70 21.69 24.22
CA MET A 20 -1.93 20.94 22.98
C MET A 20 -2.30 19.48 23.27
N ILE A 21 -1.68 18.85 24.27
CA ILE A 21 -2.04 17.53 24.80
C ILE A 21 -3.39 17.59 25.51
N ALA A 22 -3.72 18.65 26.26
CA ALA A 22 -5.06 18.85 26.82
C ALA A 22 -6.13 19.06 25.73
N THR A 23 -5.78 19.71 24.61
CA THR A 23 -6.64 19.85 23.43
C THR A 23 -6.78 18.54 22.65
N LEU A 24 -5.72 17.71 22.60
CA LEU A 24 -5.73 16.41 21.91
C LEU A 24 -6.35 15.27 22.74
N ILE A 25 -6.26 15.32 24.07
CA ILE A 25 -6.73 14.23 24.95
C ILE A 25 -8.23 14.33 25.24
N ASN A 26 -8.89 15.47 25.08
CA ASN A 26 -10.36 15.54 25.20
C ASN A 26 -10.94 16.66 24.33
N ARG A 27 -11.52 16.30 23.19
CA ARG A 27 -12.72 16.99 22.68
C ARG A 27 -13.87 15.99 22.57
N VAL A 28 -14.11 15.24 23.64
CA VAL A 28 -15.47 14.77 23.91
C VAL A 28 -16.18 15.97 24.53
N ALA A 29 -16.84 16.78 23.71
CA ALA A 29 -17.79 17.75 24.21
C ALA A 29 -19.10 16.99 24.50
N GLU A 30 -19.50 16.93 25.76
CA GLU A 30 -20.71 16.24 26.19
C GLU A 30 -21.77 17.26 26.58
N LYS A 31 -22.98 17.14 26.02
CA LYS A 31 -24.15 17.91 26.43
C LYS A 31 -25.09 17.02 27.23
N ALA A 32 -24.96 17.05 28.55
CA ALA A 32 -25.93 16.42 29.45
C ALA A 32 -27.31 17.06 29.24
N SER A 33 -28.37 16.22 29.27
CA SER A 33 -29.77 16.65 29.14
C SER A 33 -30.09 17.43 27.85
N ALA A 34 -29.52 17.02 26.71
CA ALA A 34 -29.84 17.62 25.40
C ALA A 34 -31.34 17.53 25.05
N HIS A 35 -32.01 16.48 25.52
CA HIS A 35 -33.43 16.18 25.34
C HIS A 35 -34.04 15.69 26.65
N SER A 36 -35.38 15.77 26.79
CA SER A 36 -36.08 15.23 27.97
C SER A 36 -36.37 13.74 27.87
N GLY A 37 -36.24 13.17 26.66
CA GLY A 37 -36.26 11.73 26.38
C GLY A 37 -34.94 11.24 25.74
N SER A 38 -34.87 9.95 25.46
CA SER A 38 -33.72 9.33 24.81
C SER A 38 -33.46 9.95 23.44
N VAL A 39 -32.22 10.32 23.13
CA VAL A 39 -31.84 10.73 21.76
C VAL A 39 -31.75 9.47 20.91
N LEU A 40 -32.61 9.38 19.89
CA LEU A 40 -32.75 8.18 19.05
C LEU A 40 -31.99 8.30 17.73
N SER A 41 -31.71 9.52 17.27
CA SER A 41 -31.00 9.78 16.01
C SER A 41 -30.23 11.09 16.06
N VAL A 42 -29.07 11.14 15.41
CA VAL A 42 -28.28 12.35 15.17
C VAL A 42 -27.73 12.38 13.75
N ALA A 43 -27.58 13.56 13.15
CA ALA A 43 -26.96 13.72 11.84
C ALA A 43 -26.29 15.09 11.68
N PHE A 44 -25.11 15.13 11.05
CA PHE A 44 -24.49 16.39 10.61
C PHE A 44 -25.17 16.94 9.36
N SER A 45 -25.18 18.27 9.22
CA SER A 45 -25.43 18.95 7.95
C SER A 45 -24.29 18.67 6.95
N PRO A 46 -24.52 18.76 5.63
CA PRO A 46 -23.51 18.44 4.62
C PRO A 46 -22.25 19.31 4.67
N ASP A 47 -22.39 20.57 5.09
CA ASP A 47 -21.28 21.50 5.31
C ASP A 47 -20.56 21.28 6.66
N GLY A 48 -21.07 20.35 7.47
CA GLY A 48 -20.52 19.99 8.77
C GLY A 48 -20.77 21.00 9.89
N THR A 49 -21.47 22.11 9.64
CA THR A 49 -21.61 23.22 10.59
C THR A 49 -22.72 23.02 11.63
N LYS A 50 -23.67 22.13 11.34
CA LYS A 50 -24.85 21.86 12.19
C LYS A 50 -25.00 20.38 12.49
N ILE A 51 -25.64 20.07 13.61
CA ILE A 51 -26.11 18.72 13.97
C ILE A 51 -27.62 18.79 14.15
N VAL A 52 -28.37 17.83 13.64
CA VAL A 52 -29.78 17.62 14.00
C VAL A 52 -29.91 16.37 14.87
N SER A 53 -30.71 16.43 15.94
CA SER A 53 -31.02 15.30 16.81
C SER A 53 -32.52 15.07 16.92
N GLY A 54 -32.96 13.82 16.85
CA GLY A 54 -34.34 13.39 17.06
C GLY A 54 -34.47 12.56 18.35
N SER A 55 -35.58 12.73 19.08
CA SER A 55 -35.73 12.21 20.43
C SER A 55 -37.04 11.47 20.65
N GLU A 56 -37.05 10.67 21.71
CA GLU A 56 -38.23 10.02 22.28
C GLU A 56 -39.29 11.02 22.78
N ASP A 57 -38.88 12.24 23.14
CA ASP A 57 -39.78 13.32 23.57
C ASP A 57 -40.60 13.98 22.43
N GLY A 58 -40.49 13.49 21.20
CA GLY A 58 -41.22 14.02 20.04
C GLY A 58 -40.67 15.36 19.51
N THR A 59 -39.51 15.80 20.01
CA THR A 59 -38.81 16.99 19.55
C THR A 59 -37.59 16.64 18.70
N PHE A 60 -37.25 17.52 17.76
CA PHE A 60 -35.91 17.51 17.18
C PHE A 60 -35.24 18.88 17.40
N LYS A 61 -33.93 18.86 17.55
CA LYS A 61 -33.09 20.04 17.85
C LYS A 61 -31.98 20.15 16.83
N VAL A 62 -31.58 21.38 16.53
CA VAL A 62 -30.42 21.69 15.69
C VAL A 62 -29.36 22.40 16.52
N TRP A 63 -28.12 21.95 16.40
CA TRP A 63 -26.98 22.37 17.20
C TRP A 63 -25.86 22.88 16.32
N ASP A 64 -25.04 23.77 16.86
CA ASP A 64 -23.75 24.13 16.30
C ASP A 64 -22.78 22.96 16.50
N SER A 65 -22.10 22.53 15.44
CA SER A 65 -21.21 21.38 15.47
C SER A 65 -19.98 21.57 16.37
N ASP A 66 -19.47 22.81 16.42
CA ASP A 66 -18.18 23.13 17.04
C ASP A 66 -18.34 23.46 18.52
N ALA A 67 -19.40 24.19 18.87
CA ALA A 67 -19.71 24.65 20.22
C ALA A 67 -20.73 23.78 20.95
N LEU A 68 -21.44 22.88 20.25
CA LEU A 68 -22.64 22.16 20.76
C LEU A 68 -23.68 23.11 21.36
N GLY A 69 -23.74 24.34 20.85
CA GLY A 69 -24.76 25.32 21.20
C GLY A 69 -26.08 24.97 20.52
N LEU A 70 -27.20 25.01 21.25
CA LEU A 70 -28.51 24.85 20.63
C LEU A 70 -28.78 26.05 19.70
N LEU A 71 -28.92 25.79 18.40
CA LEU A 71 -29.24 26.81 17.41
C LEU A 71 -30.75 27.01 17.29
N SER A 72 -31.50 25.91 17.22
CA SER A 72 -32.95 25.93 17.11
C SER A 72 -33.57 24.62 17.59
N GLU A 73 -34.85 24.67 17.95
CA GLU A 73 -35.61 23.49 18.37
C GLU A 73 -37.03 23.52 17.79
N LYS A 74 -37.57 22.34 17.51
CA LYS A 74 -38.99 22.19 17.15
C LYS A 74 -39.71 21.29 18.15
N PRO A 75 -40.35 21.88 19.17
CA PRO A 75 -41.24 21.15 20.07
C PRO A 75 -42.46 20.62 19.30
N ASN A 76 -42.95 19.44 19.69
CA ASN A 76 -44.11 18.79 19.05
C ASN A 76 -43.95 18.64 17.52
N ALA A 77 -42.72 18.41 17.05
CA ALA A 77 -42.47 18.14 15.63
C ALA A 77 -43.26 16.91 15.17
N HIS A 78 -43.42 15.94 16.07
CA HIS A 78 -44.21 14.74 15.91
C HIS A 78 -45.04 14.47 17.18
N SER A 79 -46.14 13.71 17.04
CA SER A 79 -46.98 13.32 18.19
C SER A 79 -46.47 12.07 18.93
N PHE A 80 -45.36 11.51 18.46
CA PHE A 80 -44.67 10.38 19.08
C PHE A 80 -43.15 10.52 18.87
N ASN A 81 -42.37 9.54 19.35
CA ASN A 81 -40.92 9.54 19.21
C ASN A 81 -40.44 9.72 17.77
N ILE A 82 -39.23 10.27 17.61
CA ILE A 82 -38.57 10.52 16.33
C ILE A 82 -37.34 9.62 16.22
N PRO A 83 -37.48 8.37 15.73
CA PRO A 83 -36.35 7.45 15.62
C PRO A 83 -35.31 7.85 14.58
N SER A 84 -35.63 8.78 13.66
CA SER A 84 -34.72 9.13 12.58
C SER A 84 -34.91 10.56 12.07
N VAL A 85 -33.78 11.26 11.92
CA VAL A 85 -33.67 12.59 11.30
C VAL A 85 -32.49 12.63 10.32
N ALA A 86 -32.61 13.40 9.24
CA ALA A 86 -31.51 13.62 8.29
C ALA A 86 -31.62 14.99 7.59
N PHE A 87 -30.48 15.61 7.27
CA PHE A 87 -30.43 16.76 6.37
C PHE A 87 -30.55 16.34 4.90
N SER A 88 -31.09 17.22 4.06
CA SER A 88 -30.99 17.11 2.60
C SER A 88 -29.55 17.35 2.12
N PRO A 89 -29.16 16.88 0.92
CA PRO A 89 -27.80 17.02 0.41
C PRO A 89 -27.36 18.48 0.20
N ASP A 90 -28.30 19.37 -0.10
CA ASP A 90 -28.09 20.82 -0.19
C ASP A 90 -28.04 21.50 1.19
N GLY A 91 -28.30 20.75 2.26
CA GLY A 91 -28.32 21.22 3.64
C GLY A 91 -29.53 22.08 4.00
N THR A 92 -30.43 22.40 3.06
CA THR A 92 -31.49 23.38 3.28
C THR A 92 -32.76 22.80 3.91
N LYS A 93 -32.84 21.48 4.07
CA LYS A 93 -34.03 20.77 4.57
C LYS A 93 -33.64 19.70 5.58
N ILE A 94 -34.58 19.34 6.43
CA ILE A 94 -34.49 18.21 7.36
C ILE A 94 -35.66 17.27 7.07
N VAL A 95 -35.43 15.96 7.00
CA VAL A 95 -36.48 14.95 6.99
C VAL A 95 -36.51 14.24 8.34
N SER A 96 -37.71 13.98 8.86
CA SER A 96 -37.93 13.23 10.09
C SER A 96 -38.95 12.11 9.86
N GLY A 97 -38.67 10.95 10.46
CA GLY A 97 -39.58 9.80 10.53
C GLY A 97 -39.93 9.51 11.98
N SER A 98 -41.18 9.13 12.25
CA SER A 98 -41.72 9.04 13.60
C SER A 98 -42.55 7.78 13.85
N GLY A 99 -42.73 7.44 15.13
CA GLY A 99 -43.70 6.45 15.57
C GLY A 99 -45.16 6.86 15.40
N ASP A 100 -45.43 8.13 15.08
CA ASP A 100 -46.76 8.57 14.62
C ASP A 100 -47.07 8.16 13.17
N GLN A 101 -46.20 7.36 12.55
CA GLN A 101 -46.34 6.79 11.21
C GLN A 101 -46.24 7.82 10.08
N THR A 102 -45.80 9.04 10.38
CA THR A 102 -45.61 10.12 9.41
C THR A 102 -44.15 10.31 9.01
N ILE A 103 -43.95 10.94 7.85
CA ILE A 103 -42.68 11.51 7.42
C ILE A 103 -42.90 13.00 7.21
N LYS A 104 -42.07 13.84 7.82
CA LYS A 104 -42.14 15.30 7.69
C LYS A 104 -40.83 15.86 7.13
N VAL A 105 -40.95 16.90 6.32
CA VAL A 105 -39.84 17.65 5.73
C VAL A 105 -39.92 19.09 6.21
N TRP A 106 -38.82 19.60 6.72
CA TRP A 106 -38.70 20.89 7.38
C TRP A 106 -37.65 21.75 6.68
N ASP A 107 -37.81 23.06 6.76
CA ASP A 107 -36.74 24.01 6.44
C ASP A 107 -35.65 23.90 7.52
N SER A 108 -34.38 23.79 7.11
CA SER A 108 -33.27 23.55 8.05
C SER A 108 -32.98 24.75 8.97
N ASP A 109 -33.31 25.96 8.53
CA ASP A 109 -32.94 27.19 9.23
C ASP A 109 -34.10 27.69 10.10
N LYS A 110 -35.31 27.75 9.52
CA LYS A 110 -36.51 28.24 10.19
C LYS A 110 -37.28 27.16 10.93
N LEU A 111 -37.02 25.88 10.65
CA LEU A 111 -37.79 24.73 11.16
C LEU A 111 -39.28 24.82 10.83
N GLU A 112 -39.61 25.45 9.69
CA GLU A 112 -40.96 25.49 9.14
C GLU A 112 -41.27 24.17 8.44
N LEU A 113 -42.50 23.65 8.61
CA LEU A 113 -42.92 22.44 7.94
C LEU A 113 -43.12 22.73 6.44
N LEU A 114 -42.26 22.17 5.60
CA LEU A 114 -42.33 22.31 4.16
C LEU A 114 -43.27 21.28 3.53
N SER A 115 -43.27 20.06 4.05
CA SER A 115 -44.10 18.98 3.54
C SER A 115 -44.33 17.89 4.58
N GLU A 116 -45.46 17.20 4.46
CA GLU A 116 -45.81 16.09 5.33
C GLU A 116 -46.49 14.98 4.53
N LYS A 117 -46.11 13.74 4.85
CA LYS A 117 -46.84 12.56 4.44
C LYS A 117 -47.46 11.87 5.64
N THR A 118 -48.76 12.09 5.80
CA THR A 118 -49.60 11.34 6.74
C THR A 118 -49.83 9.91 6.21
N ASN A 119 -49.88 8.94 7.13
CA ASN A 119 -49.95 7.50 6.81
C ASN A 119 -48.87 7.06 5.82
N ALA A 120 -47.63 7.55 6.00
CA ALA A 120 -46.51 7.12 5.18
C ALA A 120 -46.31 5.61 5.30
N HIS A 121 -46.48 5.08 6.52
CA HIS A 121 -46.43 3.67 6.84
C HIS A 121 -47.62 3.27 7.72
N SER A 122 -47.84 1.96 7.90
CA SER A 122 -48.84 1.42 8.84
C SER A 122 -48.27 1.08 10.22
N GLY A 123 -47.02 1.47 10.46
CA GLY A 123 -46.29 1.29 11.71
C GLY A 123 -45.14 2.29 11.83
N THR A 124 -44.46 2.29 12.97
CA THR A 124 -43.38 3.24 13.29
C THR A 124 -42.33 3.35 12.19
N VAL A 125 -42.04 4.57 11.75
CA VAL A 125 -40.97 4.85 10.79
C VAL A 125 -39.65 4.92 11.55
N TYR A 126 -38.82 3.89 11.40
CA TYR A 126 -37.54 3.80 12.11
C TYR A 126 -36.41 4.52 11.41
N SER A 127 -36.53 4.76 10.10
CA SER A 127 -35.46 5.38 9.34
C SER A 127 -35.99 6.18 8.16
N VAL A 128 -35.38 7.34 7.91
CA VAL A 128 -35.62 8.20 6.75
C VAL A 128 -34.31 8.72 6.18
N ALA A 129 -34.23 8.91 4.86
CA ALA A 129 -33.10 9.54 4.21
C ALA A 129 -33.53 10.23 2.90
N PHE A 130 -32.82 11.31 2.51
CA PHE A 130 -32.94 11.89 1.18
C PHE A 130 -32.10 11.09 0.16
N SER A 131 -32.51 11.11 -1.11
CA SER A 131 -31.64 10.73 -2.22
C SER A 131 -30.49 11.73 -2.41
N PRO A 132 -29.36 11.34 -3.02
CA PRO A 132 -28.20 12.23 -3.20
C PRO A 132 -28.47 13.48 -4.03
N ASP A 133 -29.44 13.44 -4.95
CA ASP A 133 -29.92 14.59 -5.73
C ASP A 133 -30.95 15.44 -4.98
N GLY A 134 -31.37 15.01 -3.78
CA GLY A 134 -32.36 15.68 -2.95
C GLY A 134 -33.80 15.61 -3.50
N THR A 135 -34.08 14.80 -4.52
CA THR A 135 -35.41 14.76 -5.17
C THR A 135 -36.35 13.72 -4.55
N LYS A 136 -35.83 12.77 -3.78
CA LYS A 136 -36.58 11.67 -3.19
C LYS A 136 -36.28 11.49 -1.72
N ILE A 137 -37.21 10.81 -1.05
CA ILE A 137 -37.07 10.34 0.33
C ILE A 137 -37.29 8.83 0.35
N VAL A 138 -36.44 8.10 1.06
CA VAL A 138 -36.65 6.68 1.38
C VAL A 138 -37.00 6.54 2.86
N SER A 139 -37.89 5.61 3.18
CA SER A 139 -38.29 5.31 4.55
C SER A 139 -38.40 3.81 4.82
N GLY A 140 -37.99 3.40 6.02
CA GLY A 140 -38.13 2.03 6.52
C GLY A 140 -38.93 1.99 7.82
N SER A 141 -39.83 1.01 7.96
CA SER A 141 -40.84 0.97 9.03
C SER A 141 -41.03 -0.41 9.66
N TRP A 142 -41.56 -0.41 10.88
CA TRP A 142 -42.11 -1.60 11.57
C TRP A 142 -43.10 -2.40 10.71
N ASP A 143 -43.77 -1.75 9.74
CA ASP A 143 -44.70 -2.42 8.83
C ASP A 143 -44.03 -3.36 7.81
N LYS A 144 -42.71 -3.61 7.94
CA LYS A 144 -41.91 -4.51 7.11
C LYS A 144 -41.76 -4.04 5.66
N THR A 145 -42.04 -2.76 5.39
CA THR A 145 -41.85 -2.16 4.07
C THR A 145 -40.76 -1.10 4.05
N ILE A 146 -40.06 -1.02 2.92
CA ILE A 146 -39.31 0.17 2.52
C ILE A 146 -40.12 0.89 1.43
N LYS A 147 -40.23 2.22 1.53
CA LYS A 147 -40.95 3.06 0.56
C LYS A 147 -40.06 4.18 0.06
N VAL A 148 -40.20 4.51 -1.22
CA VAL A 148 -39.54 5.64 -1.88
C VAL A 148 -40.60 6.65 -2.31
N TRP A 149 -40.34 7.91 -2.00
CA TRP A 149 -41.24 9.05 -2.18
C TRP A 149 -40.58 10.09 -3.06
N ASP A 150 -41.32 10.58 -4.07
CA ASP A 150 -40.90 11.73 -4.87
C ASP A 150 -41.33 13.03 -4.18
N MET A 151 -40.40 13.95 -3.93
CA MET A 151 -40.68 15.18 -3.17
C MET A 151 -41.63 16.15 -3.89
N VAL A 152 -41.77 16.07 -5.22
CA VAL A 152 -42.62 17.00 -5.97
C VAL A 152 -44.09 16.61 -5.91
N LYS A 153 -44.40 15.31 -5.73
CA LYS A 153 -45.78 14.78 -5.83
C LYS A 153 -46.20 13.81 -4.72
N TRP A 154 -45.31 13.44 -3.79
CA TRP A 154 -45.49 12.30 -2.86
C TRP A 154 -45.98 11.01 -3.55
N SER A 155 -45.71 10.85 -4.84
CA SER A 155 -46.12 9.67 -5.60
C SER A 155 -45.20 8.50 -5.27
N ARG A 156 -45.79 7.40 -4.78
CA ARG A 156 -45.11 6.13 -4.47
C ARG A 156 -44.68 5.46 -5.77
N LYS A 157 -43.40 5.07 -5.90
CA LYS A 157 -42.93 4.33 -7.08
C LYS A 157 -42.96 2.81 -6.89
N ASP A 158 -42.40 2.22 -5.82
CA ASP A 158 -42.44 0.75 -5.59
C ASP A 158 -42.30 0.35 -4.11
N HIS A 159 -42.40 -0.95 -3.77
CA HIS A 159 -42.17 -1.50 -2.43
C HIS A 159 -41.32 -2.78 -2.47
N LEU A 160 -40.46 -2.94 -1.46
CA LEU A 160 -39.67 -4.16 -1.22
C LEU A 160 -39.90 -4.63 0.23
N MET A 161 -40.09 -5.93 0.41
CA MET A 161 -40.41 -6.58 1.69
C MET A 161 -39.12 -7.12 2.33
N PHE A 162 -38.77 -6.65 3.53
CA PHE A 162 -37.57 -7.08 4.24
C PHE A 162 -37.84 -7.19 5.75
N ASN A 163 -37.06 -7.99 6.49
CA ASN A 163 -37.12 -8.02 7.95
C ASN A 163 -36.41 -6.80 8.58
N ALA A 164 -36.73 -6.47 9.83
CA ALA A 164 -36.28 -5.25 10.50
C ALA A 164 -34.74 -5.09 10.57
N THR A 165 -34.00 -6.19 10.64
CA THR A 165 -32.53 -6.21 10.67
C THR A 165 -31.94 -5.93 9.28
N THR A 166 -32.52 -6.52 8.22
CA THR A 166 -32.14 -6.27 6.83
C THR A 166 -32.49 -4.85 6.38
N GLN A 167 -33.59 -4.27 6.90
CA GLN A 167 -33.97 -2.89 6.61
C GLN A 167 -32.99 -1.86 7.22
N ARG A 168 -32.56 -2.08 8.48
CA ARG A 168 -31.51 -1.27 9.10
C ARG A 168 -30.20 -1.34 8.34
N PHE A 169 -29.85 -2.53 7.84
CA PHE A 169 -28.65 -2.78 7.03
C PHE A 169 -28.69 -2.13 5.64
N VAL A 170 -29.79 -2.26 4.90
CA VAL A 170 -29.96 -1.63 3.56
C VAL A 170 -29.97 -0.11 3.68
N VAL A 171 -30.60 0.44 4.72
CA VAL A 171 -30.59 1.89 4.95
C VAL A 171 -29.26 2.37 5.54
N GLN A 172 -28.52 1.55 6.31
CA GLN A 172 -27.12 1.83 6.69
C GLN A 172 -26.17 1.79 5.50
N LEU A 173 -26.40 0.92 4.51
CA LEU A 173 -25.68 0.91 3.23
C LEU A 173 -25.99 2.18 2.41
N LEU A 174 -27.25 2.63 2.39
CA LEU A 174 -27.64 3.92 1.82
C LEU A 174 -27.11 5.11 2.64
N TRP A 175 -26.93 4.95 3.95
CA TRP A 175 -26.30 5.92 4.86
C TRP A 175 -24.77 5.95 4.70
N LEU A 176 -24.12 4.84 4.35
CA LEU A 176 -22.70 4.83 3.94
C LEU A 176 -22.52 5.53 2.58
N ASN A 177 -23.55 5.53 1.73
CA ASN A 177 -23.61 6.33 0.51
C ASN A 177 -23.70 7.85 0.80
N LYS A 178 -24.28 8.24 1.95
CA LYS A 178 -24.55 9.62 2.42
C LYS A 178 -23.31 10.50 2.59
N TYR A 179 -22.11 9.93 2.76
CA TYR A 179 -20.93 10.71 3.13
C TYR A 179 -19.80 10.69 2.10
N SER A 180 -19.93 9.98 0.97
CA SER A 180 -18.76 9.81 0.08
C SER A 180 -19.03 9.37 -1.35
N MET A 181 -20.11 8.63 -1.67
CA MET A 181 -20.18 7.88 -2.92
C MET A 181 -21.25 8.43 -3.88
N LYS A 182 -20.81 8.91 -5.04
CA LYS A 182 -21.67 9.06 -6.22
C LYS A 182 -21.66 7.73 -6.95
N PHE A 183 -22.54 6.82 -6.59
CA PHE A 183 -22.84 5.69 -7.44
C PHE A 183 -23.78 6.17 -8.56
N PRO A 184 -23.49 5.86 -9.84
CA PRO A 184 -24.52 5.95 -10.87
C PRO A 184 -25.65 4.93 -10.56
N ASP A 185 -26.87 5.23 -11.02
CA ASP A 185 -28.10 4.49 -10.64
C ASP A 185 -27.97 2.97 -10.86
N ASP A 186 -27.18 2.56 -11.85
CA ASP A 186 -26.83 1.19 -12.19
C ASP A 186 -26.04 0.45 -11.09
N VAL A 187 -25.19 1.13 -10.32
CA VAL A 187 -24.41 0.50 -9.22
C VAL A 187 -25.25 0.32 -7.95
N LEU A 188 -26.23 1.20 -7.74
CA LEU A 188 -27.20 1.04 -6.66
C LEU A 188 -28.12 -0.16 -6.93
N ASP A 189 -28.58 -0.30 -8.17
CA ASP A 189 -29.33 -1.47 -8.64
C ASP A 189 -28.47 -2.75 -8.56
N LEU A 190 -27.17 -2.67 -8.86
CA LEU A 190 -26.23 -3.80 -8.77
C LEU A 190 -25.96 -4.25 -7.32
N LEU A 191 -25.88 -3.32 -6.36
CA LEU A 191 -25.70 -3.63 -4.93
C LEU A 191 -26.96 -4.26 -4.33
N ILE A 192 -28.13 -3.78 -4.78
CA ILE A 192 -29.42 -4.39 -4.48
C ILE A 192 -29.50 -5.78 -5.12
N GLU A 193 -29.14 -5.96 -6.39
CA GLU A 193 -29.08 -7.27 -7.05
C GLU A 193 -28.06 -8.23 -6.46
N ALA A 194 -26.88 -7.76 -6.04
CA ALA A 194 -25.86 -8.59 -5.38
C ALA A 194 -26.35 -9.10 -4.01
N CYS A 195 -27.13 -8.28 -3.29
CA CYS A 195 -27.85 -8.72 -2.10
C CYS A 195 -28.94 -9.74 -2.45
N LEU A 196 -29.65 -9.57 -3.57
CA LEU A 196 -30.73 -10.48 -4.04
C LEU A 196 -30.22 -11.82 -4.62
N GLN A 197 -29.00 -11.86 -5.17
CA GLN A 197 -28.43 -13.04 -5.85
C GLN A 197 -27.47 -13.87 -4.98
N SER A 198 -27.17 -13.44 -3.75
CA SER A 198 -26.38 -14.26 -2.84
C SER A 198 -27.11 -15.58 -2.56
N ARG A 199 -26.47 -16.71 -2.88
CA ARG A 199 -26.98 -18.07 -2.59
C ARG A 199 -27.32 -18.26 -1.10
N TRP A 200 -26.71 -17.45 -0.24
CA TRP A 200 -26.83 -17.46 1.22
C TRP A 200 -28.11 -16.78 1.74
N LEU A 201 -28.54 -15.67 1.16
CA LEU A 201 -29.83 -15.03 1.50
C LEU A 201 -31.02 -15.89 1.08
N ARG A 202 -30.92 -16.63 -0.03
CA ARG A 202 -31.95 -17.61 -0.43
C ARG A 202 -32.12 -18.76 0.57
N ALA A 203 -31.04 -19.21 1.24
CA ALA A 203 -31.12 -20.26 2.25
C ALA A 203 -31.81 -19.79 3.55
N MET A 204 -31.63 -18.51 3.93
CA MET A 204 -32.38 -17.90 5.04
C MET A 204 -33.85 -17.60 4.69
N VAL A 205 -34.15 -17.26 3.43
CA VAL A 205 -35.51 -16.99 2.95
C VAL A 205 -36.33 -18.28 2.78
N THR A 206 -35.69 -19.41 2.45
CA THR A 206 -36.37 -20.71 2.25
C THR A 206 -36.62 -21.49 3.54
N ASN A 207 -35.84 -21.29 4.61
CA ASN A 207 -36.02 -21.98 5.88
C ASN A 207 -36.92 -21.26 6.91
N ALA A 208 -37.75 -20.31 6.48
CA ALA A 208 -38.86 -19.78 7.30
C ALA A 208 -40.11 -20.69 7.25
N GLY A 209 -40.05 -21.83 6.55
CA GLY A 209 -41.07 -22.88 6.54
C GLY A 209 -40.60 -24.13 7.28
N GLY A 210 -40.56 -24.08 8.61
CA GLY A 210 -40.56 -25.25 9.51
C GLY A 210 -39.34 -26.19 9.46
N GLY A 211 -38.57 -26.21 10.55
CA GLY A 211 -37.62 -27.29 10.83
C GLY A 211 -36.32 -26.82 11.48
N SER A 212 -36.20 -27.06 12.79
CA SER A 212 -34.96 -26.91 13.53
C SER A 212 -33.88 -27.83 12.98
N THR A 213 -32.72 -27.29 12.60
CA THR A 213 -31.38 -27.60 13.13
C THR A 213 -30.30 -27.01 12.21
N SER A 214 -29.18 -26.59 12.81
CA SER A 214 -27.90 -26.15 12.19
C SER A 214 -27.61 -24.66 11.97
N ALA A 215 -28.36 -23.72 12.57
CA ALA A 215 -28.12 -22.27 12.41
C ALA A 215 -27.06 -21.66 13.36
N GLU A 216 -26.45 -22.43 14.26
CA GLU A 216 -25.58 -21.86 15.32
C GLU A 216 -24.11 -21.65 14.89
N ALA A 217 -23.69 -22.15 13.72
CA ALA A 217 -22.30 -21.97 13.26
C ALA A 217 -22.05 -20.67 12.48
N ALA A 218 -23.08 -19.87 12.18
CA ALA A 218 -23.02 -18.76 11.22
C ALA A 218 -23.00 -17.35 11.85
N ASN A 219 -23.06 -17.26 13.18
CA ASN A 219 -23.26 -16.01 13.90
C ASN A 219 -21.97 -15.52 14.59
N THR A 220 -20.83 -15.60 13.91
CA THR A 220 -19.55 -15.15 14.50
C THR A 220 -19.30 -13.66 14.22
N PRO A 221 -19.01 -12.84 15.26
CA PRO A 221 -18.68 -11.41 15.14
C PRO A 221 -17.53 -11.09 14.16
N GLU A 222 -16.71 -12.08 13.82
CA GLU A 222 -15.55 -11.94 12.94
C GLU A 222 -15.94 -11.74 11.47
N VAL A 223 -17.03 -12.38 11.02
CA VAL A 223 -17.54 -12.24 9.65
C VAL A 223 -18.17 -10.86 9.44
N TRP A 224 -18.85 -10.34 10.46
CA TRP A 224 -19.43 -9.00 10.45
C TRP A 224 -18.36 -7.91 10.39
N ARG A 225 -17.32 -8.03 11.24
CA ARG A 225 -16.15 -7.14 11.20
C ARG A 225 -15.42 -7.16 9.87
N ASP A 226 -15.38 -8.31 9.18
CA ASP A 226 -14.74 -8.38 7.86
C ASP A 226 -15.50 -7.60 6.79
N MET A 227 -16.82 -7.65 6.83
CA MET A 227 -17.67 -6.91 5.90
C MET A 227 -17.64 -5.40 6.18
N GLU A 228 -17.68 -4.99 7.45
CA GLU A 228 -17.50 -3.60 7.87
C GLU A 228 -16.14 -3.05 7.40
N ARG A 229 -15.05 -3.80 7.59
CA ARG A 229 -13.70 -3.41 7.10
C ARG A 229 -13.64 -3.25 5.58
N ARG A 230 -14.31 -4.12 4.82
CA ARG A 230 -14.32 -4.02 3.34
C ARG A 230 -15.11 -2.80 2.86
N LEU A 231 -16.22 -2.48 3.52
CA LEU A 231 -17.07 -1.34 3.19
C LEU A 231 -16.44 -0.01 3.63
N GLU A 232 -15.83 0.05 4.82
CA GLU A 232 -15.01 1.20 5.25
C GLU A 232 -13.84 1.43 4.29
N ARG A 233 -13.15 0.37 3.87
CA ARG A 233 -12.05 0.45 2.90
C ARG A 233 -12.54 0.96 1.54
N ALA A 234 -13.69 0.50 1.06
CA ALA A 234 -14.29 1.01 -0.19
C ALA A 234 -14.72 2.49 -0.07
N GLY A 235 -15.28 2.90 1.07
CA GLY A 235 -15.66 4.30 1.31
C GLY A 235 -14.46 5.25 1.40
N GLN A 236 -13.38 4.84 2.08
CA GLN A 236 -12.15 5.62 2.15
C GLN A 236 -11.45 5.72 0.78
N LEU A 237 -11.55 4.67 -0.06
CA LEU A 237 -11.05 4.68 -1.43
C LEU A 237 -11.86 5.61 -2.35
N HIS A 238 -13.15 5.85 -2.14
CA HIS A 238 -13.95 6.68 -3.06
C HIS A 238 -13.80 8.20 -2.83
N VAL A 239 -13.60 8.66 -1.58
CA VAL A 239 -13.44 10.11 -1.28
C VAL A 239 -12.09 10.66 -1.73
N GLY A 240 -11.03 9.87 -1.55
CA GLY A 240 -9.66 10.33 -1.79
C GLY A 240 -9.20 10.14 -3.23
N LEU A 241 -9.63 9.06 -3.89
CA LEU A 241 -8.97 8.55 -5.09
C LEU A 241 -9.21 9.38 -6.36
N PRO A 242 -10.38 10.00 -6.61
CA PRO A 242 -10.53 10.93 -7.74
C PRO A 242 -9.68 12.20 -7.58
N LYS A 243 -9.60 12.75 -6.36
CA LYS A 243 -8.74 13.89 -6.06
C LYS A 243 -7.26 13.52 -6.20
N LEU A 244 -6.88 12.34 -5.72
CA LEU A 244 -5.53 11.80 -5.87
C LEU A 244 -5.18 11.52 -7.32
N LEU A 245 -6.10 10.95 -8.10
CA LEU A 245 -5.92 10.73 -9.52
C LEU A 245 -5.71 12.06 -10.24
N ALA A 246 -6.54 13.06 -9.96
CA ALA A 246 -6.37 14.41 -10.52
C ALA A 246 -4.99 14.99 -10.16
N THR A 247 -4.62 14.96 -8.88
CA THR A 247 -3.29 15.41 -8.42
C THR A 247 -2.14 14.62 -9.03
N SER A 248 -2.30 13.31 -9.22
CA SER A 248 -1.29 12.45 -9.87
C SER A 248 -1.15 12.74 -11.36
N LEU A 249 -2.26 12.96 -12.07
CA LEU A 249 -2.25 13.34 -13.48
C LEU A 249 -1.65 14.75 -13.67
N GLU A 250 -1.96 15.70 -12.78
CA GLU A 250 -1.34 17.02 -12.74
C GLU A 250 0.16 16.93 -12.41
N ASN A 251 0.55 16.13 -11.42
CA ASN A 251 1.94 15.94 -11.04
C ASN A 251 2.77 15.33 -12.17
N ALA A 252 2.23 14.34 -12.90
CA ALA A 252 2.86 13.75 -14.07
C ALA A 252 3.16 14.79 -15.17
N GLN A 253 2.34 15.84 -15.30
CA GLN A 253 2.61 16.96 -16.20
C GLN A 253 3.69 17.90 -15.65
N THR A 254 3.68 18.21 -14.35
CA THR A 254 4.66 19.15 -13.74
C THR A 254 6.09 18.62 -13.62
N VAL A 255 6.32 17.30 -13.65
CA VAL A 255 7.69 16.74 -13.65
C VAL A 255 8.43 17.12 -14.94
N ALA A 256 7.72 17.24 -16.07
CA ALA A 256 8.30 17.68 -17.33
C ALA A 256 8.87 19.12 -17.29
N ASP A 257 8.40 19.94 -16.35
CA ASP A 257 8.83 21.34 -16.16
C ASP A 257 9.94 21.51 -15.12
N LYS A 258 10.36 20.43 -14.43
CA LYS A 258 11.40 20.52 -13.39
C LYS A 258 12.78 20.54 -14.02
N GLN A 259 13.63 21.44 -13.51
CA GLN A 259 15.06 21.40 -13.79
C GLN A 259 15.64 20.08 -13.24
N VAL A 260 16.19 19.27 -14.16
CA VAL A 260 16.84 18.00 -13.86
C VAL A 260 18.36 18.18 -13.93
N GLU A 261 19.07 17.79 -12.87
CA GLU A 261 20.52 17.90 -12.76
C GLU A 261 21.14 16.54 -12.39
N PRO A 262 22.39 16.25 -12.83
CA PRO A 262 23.07 15.02 -12.45
C PRO A 262 23.23 14.88 -10.94
N PHE A 263 22.93 13.70 -10.40
CA PHE A 263 23.30 13.36 -9.03
C PHE A 263 24.73 12.82 -9.01
N LYS A 264 25.56 13.28 -8.08
CA LYS A 264 26.95 12.84 -7.99
C LYS A 264 27.05 11.52 -7.21
N ALA A 265 26.73 10.40 -7.86
CA ALA A 265 27.00 9.08 -7.30
C ALA A 265 28.51 8.86 -7.18
N GLU A 266 28.94 8.26 -6.07
CA GLU A 266 30.33 7.87 -5.90
C GLU A 266 30.55 6.53 -6.57
N ARG A 267 31.68 6.38 -7.25
CA ARG A 267 32.01 5.13 -7.94
C ARG A 267 32.91 4.29 -7.07
N LEU A 268 32.48 3.07 -6.77
CA LEU A 268 33.31 2.14 -6.01
C LEU A 268 34.66 1.88 -6.70
N ALA A 269 34.66 1.82 -8.04
CA ALA A 269 35.87 1.65 -8.84
C ALA A 269 36.87 2.81 -8.76
N ASP A 270 36.43 3.99 -8.32
CA ASP A 270 37.29 5.18 -8.19
C ASP A 270 37.79 5.38 -6.75
N LEU A 271 37.26 4.61 -5.78
CA LEU A 271 37.70 4.71 -4.38
C LEU A 271 39.07 4.04 -4.21
N PRO A 272 39.96 4.60 -3.37
CA PRO A 272 41.18 3.91 -2.97
C PRO A 272 40.86 2.53 -2.40
N GLU A 273 41.66 1.53 -2.73
CA GLU A 273 41.45 0.14 -2.27
C GLU A 273 41.32 0.04 -0.74
N ALA A 274 42.16 0.78 -0.01
CA ALA A 274 42.09 0.84 1.45
C ALA A 274 40.76 1.42 1.97
N GLU A 275 40.17 2.39 1.26
CA GLU A 275 38.84 2.91 1.61
C GLU A 275 37.77 1.85 1.33
N ALA A 276 37.78 1.20 0.17
CA ALA A 276 36.84 0.14 -0.16
C ALA A 276 36.88 -1.03 0.86
N VAL A 277 38.07 -1.43 1.29
CA VAL A 277 38.27 -2.43 2.35
C VAL A 277 37.69 -1.94 3.68
N ALA A 278 38.00 -0.71 4.10
CA ALA A 278 37.48 -0.15 5.35
C ALA A 278 35.94 -0.03 5.36
N LEU A 279 35.34 0.31 4.22
CA LEU A 279 33.88 0.31 4.07
C LEU A 279 33.31 -1.10 4.25
N ARG A 280 33.91 -2.10 3.60
CA ARG A 280 33.50 -3.50 3.76
C ARG A 280 33.59 -3.98 5.21
N GLU A 281 34.71 -3.74 5.89
CA GLU A 281 34.92 -4.13 7.28
C GLU A 281 33.90 -3.46 8.23
N ARG A 282 33.59 -2.18 7.97
CA ARG A 282 32.54 -1.46 8.71
C ARG A 282 31.19 -2.12 8.54
N GLY A 283 30.79 -2.47 7.32
CA GLY A 283 29.52 -3.16 7.08
C GLY A 283 29.47 -4.55 7.69
N LEU A 284 30.54 -5.35 7.59
CA LEU A 284 30.64 -6.64 8.27
C LEU A 284 30.48 -6.49 9.79
N SER A 285 31.08 -5.45 10.37
CA SER A 285 30.95 -5.15 11.80
C SER A 285 29.51 -4.80 12.19
N MET A 286 28.79 -4.04 11.36
CA MET A 286 27.37 -3.73 11.59
C MET A 286 26.49 -4.99 11.52
N ILE A 287 26.72 -5.84 10.52
CA ILE A 287 26.01 -7.12 10.38
C ILE A 287 26.30 -8.01 11.59
N ALA A 288 27.55 -8.09 12.05
CA ALA A 288 27.94 -8.89 13.21
C ALA A 288 27.36 -8.38 14.54
N ARG A 289 26.89 -7.13 14.59
CA ARG A 289 26.13 -6.54 15.71
C ARG A 289 24.62 -6.70 15.54
N SER A 290 24.17 -7.37 14.48
CA SER A 290 22.76 -7.55 14.13
C SER A 290 22.02 -6.23 13.84
N GLU A 291 22.75 -5.21 13.38
CA GLU A 291 22.21 -3.87 13.13
C GLU A 291 21.54 -3.72 11.75
N VAL A 292 21.56 -4.77 10.93
CA VAL A 292 21.14 -4.74 9.52
C VAL A 292 20.03 -5.76 9.27
N ALA A 293 18.96 -5.33 8.63
CA ALA A 293 17.92 -6.20 8.07
C ALA A 293 17.91 -6.15 6.53
N ALA A 294 17.57 -7.27 5.90
CA ALA A 294 17.33 -7.35 4.46
C ALA A 294 15.83 -7.25 4.17
N LEU A 295 15.42 -6.34 3.29
CA LEU A 295 14.04 -6.16 2.85
C LEU A 295 13.90 -6.51 1.37
N LEU A 296 13.20 -7.59 1.07
CA LEU A 296 12.94 -8.08 -0.26
C LEU A 296 11.56 -7.64 -0.76
N LEU A 297 11.52 -7.01 -1.93
CA LEU A 297 10.28 -6.71 -2.63
C LEU A 297 9.93 -7.87 -3.59
N ALA A 298 8.99 -8.73 -3.19
CA ALA A 298 8.59 -9.94 -3.89
C ALA A 298 7.09 -10.00 -4.24
N GLY A 299 6.38 -8.88 -4.26
CA GLY A 299 4.94 -8.83 -4.53
C GLY A 299 4.54 -9.13 -5.99
N GLY A 300 5.50 -9.24 -6.91
CA GLY A 300 5.24 -9.49 -8.33
C GLY A 300 5.07 -10.98 -8.67
N GLN A 301 4.05 -11.29 -9.48
CA GLN A 301 3.90 -12.62 -10.07
C GLN A 301 4.87 -12.84 -11.24
N GLY A 302 5.24 -14.10 -11.52
CA GLY A 302 6.08 -14.47 -12.66
C GLY A 302 5.34 -14.58 -14.00
N THR A 303 4.23 -13.86 -14.19
CA THR A 303 3.35 -14.03 -15.37
C THR A 303 4.04 -13.80 -16.71
N ARG A 304 4.94 -12.81 -16.80
CA ARG A 304 5.78 -12.60 -18.00
C ARG A 304 6.77 -13.73 -18.25
N LEU A 305 7.13 -14.48 -17.22
CA LEU A 305 8.00 -15.66 -17.32
C LEU A 305 7.22 -16.93 -17.68
N GLY A 306 5.91 -16.83 -17.95
CA GLY A 306 5.05 -17.97 -18.29
C GLY A 306 4.60 -18.82 -17.10
N ILE A 307 4.86 -18.38 -15.87
CA ILE A 307 4.48 -19.10 -14.64
C ILE A 307 3.38 -18.36 -13.87
N LYS A 308 2.57 -19.12 -13.13
CA LYS A 308 1.49 -18.58 -12.27
C LYS A 308 1.91 -18.38 -10.81
N ILE A 309 3.12 -18.81 -10.44
CA ILE A 309 3.66 -18.73 -9.08
C ILE A 309 4.46 -17.41 -8.88
N PRO A 310 4.83 -17.06 -7.64
CA PRO A 310 5.63 -15.88 -7.36
C PRO A 310 6.96 -15.90 -8.11
N LYS A 311 7.39 -14.73 -8.60
CA LYS A 311 8.60 -14.59 -9.41
C LYS A 311 9.86 -15.13 -8.75
N GLY A 312 9.97 -15.03 -7.42
CA GLY A 312 11.10 -15.54 -6.66
C GLY A 312 11.26 -17.06 -6.68
N CYS A 313 10.20 -17.81 -7.02
CA CYS A 313 10.25 -19.27 -7.17
C CYS A 313 10.86 -19.71 -8.51
N TYR A 314 11.13 -18.76 -9.42
CA TYR A 314 11.60 -19.09 -10.77
C TYR A 314 13.03 -19.62 -10.73
N ASP A 315 13.27 -20.73 -11.45
CA ASP A 315 14.59 -21.28 -11.76
C ASP A 315 15.01 -20.77 -13.15
N ILE A 316 16.14 -20.06 -13.20
CA ILE A 316 16.68 -19.50 -14.44
C ILE A 316 17.47 -20.52 -15.27
N GLY A 317 17.50 -21.79 -14.87
CA GLY A 317 18.14 -22.90 -15.58
C GLY A 317 19.65 -22.99 -15.34
N LEU A 318 20.11 -22.57 -14.15
CA LEU A 318 21.50 -22.81 -13.73
C LEU A 318 21.69 -24.29 -13.34
N PRO A 319 22.93 -24.84 -13.41
CA PRO A 319 23.23 -26.24 -13.09
C PRO A 319 22.66 -26.75 -11.76
N SER A 320 22.54 -25.90 -10.75
CA SER A 320 22.02 -26.22 -9.42
C SER A 320 20.48 -26.36 -9.37
N GLY A 321 19.75 -25.81 -10.34
CA GLY A 321 18.29 -25.69 -10.31
C GLY A 321 17.75 -24.77 -9.20
N LYS A 322 18.59 -23.93 -8.59
CA LYS A 322 18.19 -23.03 -7.50
C LYS A 322 17.24 -21.94 -7.98
N SER A 323 16.21 -21.68 -7.19
CA SER A 323 15.31 -20.54 -7.39
C SER A 323 15.97 -19.21 -7.01
N LEU A 324 15.41 -18.09 -7.48
CA LEU A 324 15.86 -16.75 -7.05
C LEU A 324 15.78 -16.57 -5.53
N PHE A 325 14.73 -17.08 -4.88
CA PHE A 325 14.62 -17.03 -3.41
C PHE A 325 15.76 -17.77 -2.71
N GLN A 326 16.14 -18.94 -3.23
CA GLN A 326 17.25 -19.70 -2.66
C GLN A 326 18.57 -18.95 -2.81
N TYR A 327 18.84 -18.34 -3.97
CA TYR A 327 20.01 -17.49 -4.19
C TYR A 327 20.12 -16.35 -3.17
N HIS A 328 19.02 -15.66 -2.92
CA HIS A 328 18.97 -14.56 -1.94
C HIS A 328 19.17 -15.06 -0.51
N ALA A 329 18.55 -16.18 -0.14
CA ALA A 329 18.68 -16.78 1.19
C ALA A 329 20.10 -17.29 1.46
N GLU A 330 20.75 -17.93 0.48
CA GLU A 330 22.14 -18.39 0.58
C GLU A 330 23.11 -17.22 0.71
N ARG A 331 22.87 -16.09 0.02
CA ARG A 331 23.65 -14.86 0.23
C ARG A 331 23.54 -14.31 1.64
N ILE A 332 22.34 -14.32 2.23
CA ILE A 332 22.13 -13.93 3.64
C ILE A 332 22.93 -14.85 4.56
N ARG A 333 22.85 -16.18 4.35
CA ARG A 333 23.63 -17.14 5.15
C ARG A 333 25.12 -16.90 5.04
N LYS A 334 25.63 -16.73 3.81
CA LYS A 334 27.05 -16.51 3.58
C LYS A 334 27.55 -15.20 4.20
N VAL A 335 26.84 -14.08 4.03
CA VAL A 335 27.29 -12.80 4.61
C VAL A 335 27.24 -12.82 6.14
N LYS A 336 26.29 -13.55 6.75
CA LYS A 336 26.28 -13.80 8.19
C LYS A 336 27.51 -14.59 8.64
N GLN A 337 27.92 -15.62 7.90
CA GLN A 337 29.14 -16.38 8.18
C GLN A 337 30.39 -15.49 8.12
N LEU A 338 30.49 -14.66 7.08
CA LEU A 338 31.60 -13.71 6.93
C LEU A 338 31.63 -12.68 8.06
N ALA A 339 30.48 -12.13 8.44
CA ALA A 339 30.38 -11.16 9.53
C ALA A 339 30.71 -11.79 10.89
N ALA A 340 30.25 -13.02 11.15
CA ALA A 340 30.57 -13.76 12.36
C ALA A 340 32.08 -14.03 12.45
N ALA A 341 32.70 -14.50 11.36
CA ALA A 341 34.14 -14.72 11.29
C ALA A 341 34.93 -13.43 11.51
N HIS A 342 34.53 -12.33 10.85
CA HIS A 342 35.13 -11.00 11.01
C HIS A 342 35.13 -10.51 12.46
N ALA A 343 34.05 -10.78 13.20
CA ALA A 343 33.90 -10.37 14.59
C ALA A 343 34.38 -11.41 15.62
N GLY A 344 34.88 -12.58 15.18
CA GLY A 344 35.23 -13.68 16.08
C GLY A 344 34.03 -14.26 16.86
N LYS A 345 32.82 -14.19 16.28
CA LYS A 345 31.56 -14.67 16.86
C LYS A 345 31.12 -15.99 16.24
N ARG A 346 30.21 -16.71 16.91
CA ARG A 346 29.52 -17.84 16.29
C ARG A 346 28.45 -17.31 15.33
N GLU A 347 28.24 -17.99 14.21
CA GLU A 347 27.19 -17.62 13.23
C GLU A 347 25.80 -17.52 13.88
N ALA A 348 25.50 -18.41 14.83
CA ALA A 348 24.23 -18.45 15.55
C ALA A 348 23.97 -17.19 16.41
N ASP A 349 25.01 -16.43 16.74
CA ASP A 349 24.92 -15.19 17.54
C ASP A 349 24.71 -13.95 16.66
N VAL A 350 24.78 -14.10 15.34
CA VAL A 350 24.55 -13.02 14.36
C VAL A 350 23.14 -13.17 13.78
N ARG A 351 22.30 -12.15 13.94
CA ARG A 351 20.97 -12.08 13.32
C ARG A 351 20.99 -11.09 12.16
N LEU A 352 20.34 -11.48 11.06
CA LEU A 352 20.12 -10.62 9.89
C LEU A 352 18.68 -10.87 9.46
N PRO A 353 17.70 -10.12 10.02
CA PRO A 353 16.29 -10.33 9.73
C PRO A 353 16.02 -10.20 8.22
N PHE A 354 15.23 -11.12 7.69
CA PHE A 354 14.85 -11.17 6.29
C PHE A 354 13.35 -10.87 6.14
N LEU A 355 13.06 -9.62 5.82
CA LEU A 355 11.70 -9.12 5.60
C LEU A 355 11.32 -9.35 4.14
N ILE A 356 10.23 -10.06 3.89
CA ILE A 356 9.77 -10.41 2.55
C ILE A 356 8.39 -9.79 2.34
N MET A 357 8.34 -8.77 1.49
CA MET A 357 7.08 -8.17 1.06
C MET A 357 6.46 -8.99 -0.07
N THR A 358 5.27 -9.51 0.18
CA THR A 358 4.44 -10.25 -0.80
C THR A 358 3.29 -9.36 -1.29
N SER A 359 2.45 -9.89 -2.17
CA SER A 359 1.12 -9.36 -2.48
C SER A 359 0.07 -10.40 -2.13
N ASP A 360 -1.21 -10.00 -2.05
CA ASP A 360 -2.32 -10.94 -1.84
C ASP A 360 -2.28 -12.13 -2.80
N ALA A 361 -1.85 -11.90 -4.04
CA ALA A 361 -1.77 -12.92 -5.09
C ALA A 361 -0.49 -13.80 -5.04
N THR A 362 0.45 -13.52 -4.14
CA THR A 362 1.73 -14.25 -4.02
C THR A 362 2.04 -14.73 -2.61
N ASP A 363 1.35 -14.23 -1.58
CA ASP A 363 1.68 -14.47 -0.17
C ASP A 363 1.63 -15.96 0.23
N SER A 364 0.50 -16.62 -0.04
CA SER A 364 0.30 -18.05 0.28
C SER A 364 1.36 -18.93 -0.36
N ASP A 365 1.55 -18.80 -1.67
CA ASP A 365 2.51 -19.60 -2.45
C ASP A 365 3.95 -19.33 -1.99
N THR A 366 4.29 -18.07 -1.70
CA THR A 366 5.64 -17.71 -1.22
C THR A 366 5.91 -18.38 0.13
N ARG A 367 4.98 -18.27 1.09
CA ARG A 367 5.14 -18.89 2.42
C ARG A 367 5.23 -20.41 2.32
N ALA A 368 4.39 -21.03 1.49
CA ALA A 368 4.42 -22.47 1.26
C ALA A 368 5.76 -22.92 0.66
N PHE A 369 6.27 -22.18 -0.32
CA PHE A 369 7.55 -22.46 -0.96
C PHE A 369 8.72 -22.40 0.03
N PHE A 370 8.79 -21.38 0.88
CA PHE A 370 9.83 -21.28 1.91
C PHE A 370 9.75 -22.43 2.92
N ARG A 371 8.55 -22.79 3.40
CA ARG A 371 8.38 -23.91 4.33
C ARG A 371 8.78 -25.25 3.71
N GLN A 372 8.38 -25.50 2.46
CA GLN A 372 8.74 -26.71 1.72
C GLN A 372 10.26 -26.89 1.61
N HIS A 373 11.00 -25.78 1.51
CA HIS A 373 12.46 -25.79 1.39
C HIS A 373 13.16 -25.51 2.72
N ALA A 374 12.48 -25.70 3.87
CA ALA A 374 13.03 -25.48 5.21
C ALA A 374 13.75 -24.11 5.33
N PHE A 375 13.12 -23.06 4.79
CA PHE A 375 13.62 -21.69 4.74
C PHE A 375 15.04 -21.56 4.16
N PHE A 376 15.45 -22.51 3.31
CA PHE A 376 16.79 -22.56 2.69
C PHE A 376 17.94 -22.58 3.72
N GLY A 377 17.67 -23.10 4.93
CA GLY A 377 18.62 -23.17 6.04
C GLY A 377 18.71 -21.88 6.87
N LEU A 378 17.88 -20.87 6.60
CA LEU A 378 17.67 -19.74 7.50
C LEU A 378 16.80 -20.20 8.69
N PRO A 379 17.11 -19.80 9.94
CA PRO A 379 16.14 -19.89 11.03
C PRO A 379 14.78 -19.29 10.65
N GLU A 380 13.68 -19.95 11.01
CA GLU A 380 12.32 -19.50 10.66
C GLU A 380 11.98 -18.17 11.35
N ASP A 381 12.46 -17.96 12.57
CA ASP A 381 12.22 -16.76 13.39
C ASP A 381 12.85 -15.48 12.84
N GLN A 382 13.79 -15.56 11.90
CA GLN A 382 14.35 -14.39 11.20
C GLN A 382 13.69 -14.10 9.86
N VAL A 383 12.76 -14.94 9.36
CA VAL A 383 12.08 -14.73 8.07
C VAL A 383 10.68 -14.20 8.30
N HIS A 384 10.44 -12.93 7.94
CA HIS A 384 9.19 -12.24 8.22
C HIS A 384 8.47 -11.87 6.92
N PHE A 385 7.29 -12.44 6.71
CA PHE A 385 6.48 -12.13 5.54
C PHE A 385 5.38 -11.13 5.88
N PHE A 386 5.17 -10.16 5.00
CA PHE A 386 4.08 -9.19 5.10
C PHE A 386 3.55 -8.83 3.71
N ALA A 387 2.25 -8.61 3.59
CA ALA A 387 1.63 -8.29 2.31
C ALA A 387 1.61 -6.78 2.06
N GLN A 388 1.95 -6.38 0.83
CA GLN A 388 1.70 -5.03 0.35
C GLN A 388 0.20 -4.78 0.16
N GLY A 389 -0.20 -3.52 0.24
CA GLY A 389 -1.58 -3.12 -0.02
C GLY A 389 -2.02 -3.31 -1.48
N ALA A 390 -3.29 -3.05 -1.71
CA ALA A 390 -3.88 -3.00 -3.04
C ALA A 390 -4.74 -1.75 -3.19
N LEU A 391 -4.70 -1.17 -4.39
CA LEU A 391 -5.53 -0.05 -4.81
C LEU A 391 -6.52 -0.53 -5.89
N PRO A 392 -7.72 0.06 -5.96
CA PRO A 392 -8.68 -0.26 -7.00
C PRO A 392 -8.17 0.25 -8.36
N CYS A 393 -8.51 -0.50 -9.40
CA CYS A 393 -8.28 -0.11 -10.78
C CYS A 393 -9.35 0.89 -11.21
N LEU A 394 -8.95 1.86 -12.04
CA LEU A 394 -9.85 2.90 -12.52
C LEU A 394 -9.93 2.90 -14.05
N THR A 395 -11.00 3.42 -14.62
CA THR A 395 -11.01 3.84 -16.02
C THR A 395 -10.13 5.09 -16.18
N PRO A 396 -9.72 5.47 -17.40
CA PRO A 396 -9.00 6.72 -17.64
C PRO A 396 -9.74 7.96 -17.13
N GLU A 397 -11.08 7.91 -17.07
CA GLU A 397 -11.95 8.96 -16.54
C GLU A 397 -12.09 8.93 -15.00
N GLY A 398 -11.38 8.01 -14.33
CA GLY A 398 -11.36 7.91 -12.87
C GLY A 398 -12.50 7.12 -12.24
N LYS A 399 -13.25 6.32 -13.02
CA LYS A 399 -14.31 5.45 -12.48
C LYS A 399 -13.76 4.12 -11.99
N LEU A 400 -14.31 3.56 -10.91
CA LEU A 400 -13.94 2.23 -10.43
C LEU A 400 -14.27 1.15 -11.48
N ILE A 401 -13.35 0.21 -11.69
CA ILE A 401 -13.57 -0.97 -12.56
C ILE A 401 -14.04 -2.14 -11.70
N LEU A 402 -15.08 -2.84 -12.13
CA LEU A 402 -15.55 -4.10 -11.52
C LEU A 402 -14.90 -5.30 -12.22
N ASP A 403 -14.32 -6.23 -11.47
CA ASP A 403 -13.83 -7.51 -12.02
C ASP A 403 -14.97 -8.54 -12.16
N ALA A 404 -15.93 -8.50 -11.24
CA ALA A 404 -17.18 -9.28 -11.24
C ALA A 404 -18.32 -8.42 -10.65
N PRO A 405 -19.60 -8.79 -10.84
CA PRO A 405 -20.71 -8.11 -10.14
C PRO A 405 -20.46 -8.05 -8.63
N GLY A 406 -20.41 -6.83 -8.07
CA GLY A 406 -20.12 -6.59 -6.65
C GLY A 406 -18.65 -6.75 -6.22
N LEU A 407 -17.71 -6.95 -7.14
CA LEU A 407 -16.28 -7.11 -6.86
C LEU A 407 -15.44 -6.08 -7.63
N LEU A 408 -14.72 -5.22 -6.90
CA LEU A 408 -13.77 -4.28 -7.49
C LEU A 408 -12.57 -5.00 -8.11
N ALA A 409 -12.13 -4.53 -9.28
CA ALA A 409 -10.83 -4.89 -9.81
C ALA A 409 -9.75 -4.22 -8.95
N MET A 410 -8.95 -5.02 -8.25
CA MET A 410 -7.87 -4.55 -7.39
C MET A 410 -6.51 -4.86 -8.03
N ALA A 411 -5.53 -3.98 -7.80
CA ALA A 411 -4.14 -4.21 -8.18
C ALA A 411 -3.21 -3.89 -7.00
N PRO A 412 -2.05 -4.55 -6.88
CA PRO A 412 -1.07 -4.18 -5.88
C PRO A 412 -0.64 -2.72 -6.06
N ASN A 413 -0.45 -2.01 -4.96
CA ASN A 413 -0.23 -0.56 -4.94
C ASN A 413 1.22 -0.12 -5.25
N GLY A 414 1.93 -0.88 -6.09
CA GLY A 414 3.33 -0.65 -6.42
C GLY A 414 4.31 -1.06 -5.33
N ASN A 415 5.60 -1.04 -5.65
CA ASN A 415 6.66 -1.51 -4.75
C ASN A 415 6.89 -0.56 -3.54
N GLY A 416 6.54 0.73 -3.67
CA GLY A 416 6.47 1.70 -2.57
C GLY A 416 5.26 1.47 -1.63
N GLY A 417 4.34 0.57 -1.98
CA GLY A 417 3.32 0.08 -1.06
C GLY A 417 3.90 -0.53 0.22
N CYS A 418 5.18 -0.92 0.20
CA CYS A 418 5.88 -1.45 1.36
C CYS A 418 5.83 -0.52 2.57
N TYR A 419 5.85 0.81 2.40
CA TYR A 419 5.91 1.75 3.52
C TYR A 419 4.63 1.75 4.34
N VAL A 420 3.49 1.68 3.64
CA VAL A 420 2.17 1.57 4.26
C VAL A 420 2.09 0.27 5.04
N SER A 421 2.50 -0.85 4.44
CA SER A 421 2.48 -2.15 5.10
C SER A 421 3.49 -2.25 6.25
N LEU A 422 4.66 -1.63 6.16
CA LEU A 422 5.66 -1.58 7.24
C LEU A 422 5.14 -0.80 8.46
N ARG A 423 4.39 0.27 8.23
CA ARG A 423 3.66 1.00 9.28
C ARG A 423 2.57 0.12 9.89
N ASP A 424 1.70 -0.43 9.05
CA ASP A 424 0.47 -1.10 9.51
C ASP A 424 0.72 -2.49 10.11
N SER A 425 1.80 -3.17 9.72
CA SER A 425 2.20 -4.46 10.27
C SER A 425 2.87 -4.37 11.63
N GLY A 426 3.26 -3.17 12.09
CA GLY A 426 4.06 -2.99 13.30
C GLY A 426 5.49 -3.52 13.18
N LEU A 427 5.94 -4.00 12.01
CA LEU A 427 7.27 -4.58 11.81
C LEU A 427 8.40 -3.63 12.22
N LEU A 428 8.29 -2.33 11.87
CA LEU A 428 9.32 -1.34 12.19
C LEU A 428 9.47 -1.09 13.70
N GLU A 429 8.40 -1.23 14.47
CA GLU A 429 8.35 -0.88 15.89
C GLU A 429 8.53 -2.11 16.79
N GLN A 430 7.87 -3.22 16.45
CA GLN A 430 7.85 -4.41 17.29
C GLN A 430 9.01 -5.36 17.01
N GLN A 431 9.44 -5.48 15.75
CA GLN A 431 10.47 -6.44 15.36
C GLN A 431 11.85 -5.78 15.25
N LEU A 432 11.96 -4.67 14.51
CA LEU A 432 13.26 -4.07 14.23
C LEU A 432 13.87 -3.36 15.45
N ASP A 433 13.06 -2.64 16.25
CA ASP A 433 13.58 -2.03 17.49
C ASP A 433 14.00 -3.07 18.51
N ALA A 434 13.16 -4.09 18.73
CA ALA A 434 13.46 -5.16 19.68
C ALA A 434 14.74 -5.94 19.29
N SER A 435 15.04 -5.99 17.98
CA SER A 435 16.22 -6.67 17.44
C SER A 435 17.47 -5.79 17.37
N GLY A 436 17.38 -4.49 17.70
CA GLY A 436 18.50 -3.55 17.60
C GLY A 436 18.89 -3.18 16.16
N VAL A 437 18.01 -3.42 15.19
CA VAL A 437 18.26 -3.08 13.79
C VAL A 437 18.23 -1.57 13.60
N THR A 438 19.26 -1.02 12.99
CA THR A 438 19.38 0.43 12.70
C THR A 438 19.30 0.73 11.21
N SER A 439 19.50 -0.29 10.37
CA SER A 439 19.69 -0.16 8.92
C SER A 439 18.93 -1.23 8.16
N ILE A 440 18.28 -0.83 7.07
CA ILE A 440 17.55 -1.74 6.18
C ILE A 440 18.21 -1.70 4.80
N PHE A 441 18.68 -2.84 4.34
CA PHE A 441 19.10 -3.08 2.96
C PHE A 441 17.91 -3.58 2.16
N GLN A 442 17.34 -2.74 1.31
CA GLN A 442 16.20 -3.10 0.45
C GLN A 442 16.66 -3.51 -0.94
N PHE A 443 16.06 -4.55 -1.51
CA PHE A 443 16.32 -4.99 -2.88
C PHE A 443 15.10 -5.62 -3.57
N GLY A 444 15.13 -5.72 -4.90
CA GLY A 444 14.13 -6.40 -5.72
C GLY A 444 14.42 -7.89 -5.92
N VAL A 445 13.37 -8.72 -5.99
CA VAL A 445 13.50 -10.19 -6.12
C VAL A 445 14.14 -10.64 -7.43
N ASP A 446 14.07 -9.83 -8.48
CA ASP A 446 14.36 -10.24 -9.85
C ASP A 446 15.82 -10.10 -10.27
N ASN A 447 16.66 -9.53 -9.42
CA ASN A 447 18.09 -9.42 -9.70
C ASN A 447 18.87 -10.61 -9.12
N VAL A 448 19.19 -11.62 -9.94
CA VAL A 448 19.90 -12.81 -9.47
C VAL A 448 21.34 -12.52 -9.02
N LEU A 449 21.93 -11.37 -9.39
CA LEU A 449 23.28 -10.96 -8.96
C LEU A 449 23.29 -10.04 -7.73
N CYS A 450 22.13 -9.70 -7.15
CA CYS A 450 22.07 -8.80 -6.00
C CYS A 450 22.92 -9.31 -4.81
N HIS A 451 23.95 -8.57 -4.42
CA HIS A 451 24.69 -8.81 -3.18
C HIS A 451 23.81 -8.44 -1.96
N VAL A 452 22.98 -9.38 -1.51
CA VAL A 452 22.02 -9.17 -0.42
C VAL A 452 22.73 -8.81 0.88
N ALA A 453 22.39 -7.64 1.45
CA ALA A 453 23.05 -7.06 2.61
C ALA A 453 24.56 -6.84 2.38
N ASP A 454 24.92 -6.34 1.20
CA ASP A 454 26.30 -6.03 0.83
C ASP A 454 27.01 -5.17 1.89
N PRO A 455 28.05 -5.71 2.57
CA PRO A 455 28.74 -5.00 3.63
C PRO A 455 29.46 -3.74 3.10
N THR A 456 29.94 -3.75 1.84
CA THR A 456 30.61 -2.56 1.28
C THR A 456 29.62 -1.39 1.18
N PHE A 457 28.42 -1.64 0.65
CA PHE A 457 27.39 -0.60 0.56
C PHE A 457 26.80 -0.20 1.91
N VAL A 458 26.56 -1.14 2.81
CA VAL A 458 26.11 -0.82 4.18
C VAL A 458 27.14 0.04 4.90
N GLY A 459 28.43 -0.31 4.81
CA GLY A 459 29.52 0.45 5.36
C GLY A 459 29.69 1.83 4.71
N PHE A 460 29.52 1.94 3.39
CA PHE A 460 29.46 3.20 2.66
C PHE A 460 28.36 4.12 3.22
N CYS A 461 27.13 3.62 3.33
CA CYS A 461 26.01 4.40 3.84
C CYS A 461 26.26 4.89 5.27
N SER A 462 26.80 4.01 6.12
CA SER A 462 27.20 4.36 7.49
C SER A 462 28.31 5.42 7.52
N ALA A 463 29.34 5.29 6.68
CA ALA A 463 30.46 6.23 6.60
C ALA A 463 30.06 7.61 6.09
N ARG A 464 29.05 7.69 5.22
CA ARG A 464 28.51 8.96 4.73
C ARG A 464 27.35 9.49 5.56
N HIS A 465 27.06 8.86 6.70
CA HIS A 465 25.94 9.20 7.56
C HIS A 465 24.61 9.28 6.79
N ALA A 466 24.46 8.45 5.76
CA ALA A 466 23.32 8.47 4.87
C ALA A 466 22.08 7.97 5.62
N ASP A 467 20.99 8.74 5.55
CA ASP A 467 19.70 8.32 6.09
C ASP A 467 18.87 7.56 5.04
N CYS A 468 19.17 7.80 3.76
CA CYS A 468 18.70 7.07 2.58
C CYS A 468 19.85 6.98 1.56
N ALA A 469 19.99 5.86 0.86
CA ALA A 469 20.95 5.75 -0.25
C ALA A 469 20.50 4.77 -1.33
N SER A 470 21.09 4.88 -2.51
CA SER A 470 20.85 3.97 -3.63
C SER A 470 22.14 3.35 -4.16
N LYS A 471 22.09 2.08 -4.56
CA LYS A 471 23.08 1.57 -5.52
C LYS A 471 22.67 1.95 -6.94
N THR A 472 23.66 2.20 -7.76
CA THR A 472 23.50 2.42 -9.20
C THR A 472 24.49 1.56 -9.98
N VAL A 473 24.26 1.42 -11.28
CA VAL A 473 25.23 0.84 -12.22
C VAL A 473 25.39 1.79 -13.40
N PRO A 474 26.53 1.78 -14.12
CA PRO A 474 26.64 2.54 -15.34
C PRO A 474 25.58 2.08 -16.36
N LYS A 475 24.90 3.04 -17.00
CA LYS A 475 24.05 2.78 -18.17
C LYS A 475 24.87 2.13 -19.30
N ARG A 476 24.25 1.19 -20.01
CA ARG A 476 24.85 0.55 -21.20
C ARG A 476 25.07 1.54 -22.33
N ASP A 477 24.10 2.41 -22.52
CA ASP A 477 24.10 3.48 -23.51
C ASP A 477 23.10 4.58 -23.10
N ALA A 478 23.10 5.70 -23.82
CA ALA A 478 22.24 6.86 -23.55
C ALA A 478 20.73 6.50 -23.53
N HIS A 479 20.32 5.54 -24.35
CA HIS A 479 18.93 5.20 -24.62
C HIS A 479 18.46 3.93 -23.89
N GLU A 480 19.27 3.40 -22.97
CA GLU A 480 18.83 2.31 -22.10
C GLU A 480 17.58 2.75 -21.29
N PRO A 481 16.45 1.99 -21.36
CA PRO A 481 15.18 2.36 -20.73
C PRO A 481 15.18 2.04 -19.23
N VAL A 482 16.00 2.79 -18.49
CA VAL A 482 16.16 2.66 -17.04
C VAL A 482 16.11 4.03 -16.40
N GLY A 483 15.40 4.14 -15.27
CA GLY A 483 15.41 5.34 -14.45
C GLY A 483 16.82 5.60 -13.89
N VAL A 484 17.17 6.88 -13.76
CA VAL A 484 18.49 7.31 -13.28
C VAL A 484 18.36 8.08 -11.99
N VAL A 485 19.34 7.93 -11.09
CA VAL A 485 19.40 8.76 -9.89
C VAL A 485 19.87 10.16 -10.30
N ALA A 486 19.05 11.17 -10.02
CA ALA A 486 19.27 12.56 -10.40
C ALA A 486 18.75 13.52 -9.33
N LEU A 487 18.95 14.82 -9.53
CA LEU A 487 18.28 15.87 -8.79
C LEU A 487 17.12 16.42 -9.64
N ALA A 488 15.90 16.35 -9.14
CA ALA A 488 14.72 16.96 -9.76
C ALA A 488 14.26 18.14 -8.90
N GLY A 489 14.36 19.36 -9.41
CA GLY A 489 14.06 20.57 -8.63
C GLY A 489 14.96 20.71 -7.40
N GLY A 490 16.24 20.34 -7.53
CA GLY A 490 17.24 20.39 -6.47
C GLY A 490 17.11 19.32 -5.37
N ARG A 491 16.20 18.34 -5.53
CA ARG A 491 16.03 17.23 -4.59
C ARG A 491 16.38 15.89 -5.22
N PRO A 492 16.98 14.94 -4.48
CA PRO A 492 17.27 13.61 -5.00
C PRO A 492 15.99 12.88 -5.42
N ALA A 493 16.02 12.27 -6.60
CA ALA A 493 14.93 11.51 -7.18
C ALA A 493 15.48 10.42 -8.10
N VAL A 494 14.62 9.48 -8.49
CA VAL A 494 14.84 8.68 -9.70
C VAL A 494 14.00 9.32 -10.79
N VAL A 495 14.65 9.71 -11.88
CA VAL A 495 13.99 10.29 -13.06
C VAL A 495 13.87 9.18 -14.09
N GLU A 496 12.64 8.90 -14.51
CA GLU A 496 12.38 7.81 -15.46
C GLU A 496 12.89 8.18 -16.85
N TYR A 497 13.24 7.17 -17.66
CA TYR A 497 13.83 7.40 -18.98
C TYR A 497 12.91 8.21 -19.91
N SER A 498 11.59 8.15 -19.71
CA SER A 498 10.59 8.92 -20.47
C SER A 498 10.55 10.40 -20.10
N GLU A 499 11.17 10.80 -19.00
CA GLU A 499 11.21 12.16 -18.47
C GLU A 499 12.53 12.87 -18.80
N ILE A 500 13.49 12.15 -19.38
CA ILE A 500 14.80 12.68 -19.79
C ILE A 500 14.77 12.99 -21.28
N SER A 501 15.06 14.24 -21.64
CA SER A 501 15.22 14.64 -23.05
C SER A 501 16.39 13.91 -23.69
N ARG A 502 16.37 13.80 -25.02
CA ARG A 502 17.46 13.16 -25.77
C ARG A 502 18.82 13.82 -25.51
N GLU A 503 18.84 15.16 -25.46
CA GLU A 503 20.04 15.95 -25.20
C GLU A 503 20.62 15.63 -23.82
N MET A 504 19.78 15.53 -22.80
CA MET A 504 20.20 15.13 -21.45
C MET A 504 20.70 13.69 -21.43
N ALA A 505 19.99 12.76 -22.07
CA ALA A 505 20.35 11.34 -22.11
C ALA A 505 21.71 11.11 -22.79
N GLU A 506 22.05 11.90 -23.81
CA GLU A 506 23.31 11.82 -24.56
C GLU A 506 24.44 12.67 -23.97
N ALA A 507 24.15 13.53 -22.98
CA ALA A 507 25.12 14.45 -22.38
C ALA A 507 26.24 13.70 -21.64
N LYS A 508 27.48 14.19 -21.79
CA LYS A 508 28.69 13.55 -21.26
C LYS A 508 29.56 14.50 -20.44
N ASP A 509 30.28 13.94 -19.47
CA ASP A 509 31.31 14.64 -18.71
C ASP A 509 32.62 14.77 -19.52
N ALA A 510 33.61 15.44 -18.93
CA ALA A 510 34.92 15.65 -19.55
C ALA A 510 35.69 14.35 -19.86
N HIS A 511 35.28 13.21 -19.31
CA HIS A 511 35.88 11.89 -19.53
C HIS A 511 35.07 11.04 -20.52
N GLY A 512 34.05 11.62 -21.17
CA GLY A 512 33.20 10.95 -22.15
C GLY A 512 32.13 10.04 -21.54
N ARG A 513 31.90 10.11 -20.22
CA ARG A 513 30.90 9.30 -19.50
C ARG A 513 29.57 10.04 -19.48
N LEU A 514 28.46 9.31 -19.53
CA LEU A 514 27.12 9.91 -19.47
C LEU A 514 26.93 10.66 -18.15
N LEU A 515 26.46 11.92 -18.22
CA LEU A 515 26.14 12.72 -17.04
C LEU A 515 24.96 12.12 -16.27
N PHE A 516 23.97 11.59 -16.99
CA PHE A 516 22.84 10.82 -16.45
C PHE A 516 23.09 9.32 -16.64
N GLY A 517 24.27 8.86 -16.22
CA GLY A 517 24.74 7.49 -16.39
C GLY A 517 24.43 6.54 -15.22
N ASP A 518 23.89 7.06 -14.12
CA ASP A 518 23.66 6.33 -12.87
C ASP A 518 22.31 5.61 -12.85
N ALA A 519 22.26 4.44 -13.50
CA ALA A 519 21.05 3.63 -13.59
C ALA A 519 20.65 3.06 -12.22
N HIS A 520 19.39 3.28 -11.82
CA HIS A 520 18.82 2.72 -10.59
C HIS A 520 18.59 1.21 -10.75
N ILE A 521 19.06 0.42 -9.79
CA ILE A 521 18.94 -1.06 -9.83
C ILE A 521 17.98 -1.63 -8.77
N CYS A 522 17.12 -0.79 -8.20
CA CYS A 522 16.19 -1.20 -7.14
C CYS A 522 16.88 -1.81 -5.91
N VAL A 523 18.07 -1.29 -5.56
CA VAL A 523 18.79 -1.62 -4.33
C VAL A 523 19.03 -0.34 -3.55
N ASN A 524 18.46 -0.27 -2.35
CA ASN A 524 18.46 0.94 -1.52
C ASN A 524 18.89 0.63 -0.08
N PHE A 525 19.35 1.66 0.61
CA PHE A 525 19.59 1.66 2.04
C PHE A 525 18.65 2.66 2.71
N PHE A 526 18.06 2.26 3.83
CA PHE A 526 17.29 3.15 4.69
C PHE A 526 17.75 3.01 6.13
N SER A 527 18.02 4.14 6.79
CA SER A 527 18.11 4.12 8.25
C SER A 527 16.71 3.88 8.83
N VAL A 528 16.62 3.08 9.89
CA VAL A 528 15.34 2.83 10.58
C VAL A 528 14.68 4.14 11.07
N PRO A 529 15.41 5.11 11.65
CA PRO A 529 14.83 6.41 12.03
C PRO A 529 14.24 7.19 10.84
N PHE A 530 14.91 7.20 9.69
CA PHE A 530 14.38 7.83 8.48
C PHE A 530 13.09 7.15 8.04
N LEU A 531 13.10 5.81 7.94
CA LEU A 531 11.96 5.06 7.44
C LEU A 531 10.75 5.21 8.34
N LYS A 532 10.93 5.19 9.67
CA LYS A 532 9.87 5.47 10.64
C LYS A 532 9.29 6.87 10.48
N SER A 533 10.17 7.87 10.40
CA SER A 533 9.74 9.26 10.19
C SER A 533 8.97 9.42 8.89
N PHE A 534 9.40 8.74 7.83
CA PHE A 534 8.70 8.72 6.55
C PHE A 534 7.34 8.02 6.64
N CYS A 535 7.29 6.80 7.19
CA CYS A 535 6.07 6.02 7.33
C CYS A 535 5.02 6.74 8.21
N ALA A 536 5.44 7.42 9.26
CA ALA A 536 4.56 8.21 10.13
C ALA A 536 3.94 9.44 9.44
N ARG A 537 4.54 9.93 8.35
CA ARG A 537 3.97 11.02 7.52
C ARG A 537 2.90 10.51 6.55
N LEU A 538 2.88 9.21 6.25
CA LEU A 538 1.91 8.66 5.32
C LEU A 538 0.51 8.72 5.94
N GLY A 539 -0.43 9.38 5.25
CA GLY A 539 -1.85 9.31 5.58
C GLY A 539 -2.40 7.89 5.44
N PRO A 540 -3.72 7.68 5.68
CA PRO A 540 -4.37 6.42 5.34
C PRO A 540 -4.00 6.04 3.89
N PHE A 541 -3.57 4.80 3.63
CA PHE A 541 -3.17 4.29 2.31
C PHE A 541 -1.93 4.89 1.61
N GLY A 542 -1.11 5.74 2.24
CA GLY A 542 0.08 6.31 1.58
C GLY A 542 -0.19 7.55 0.71
N ILE A 543 -1.39 8.13 0.85
CA ILE A 543 -2.03 9.18 0.03
C ILE A 543 -1.29 10.54 -0.06
N GLN A 544 -0.14 10.70 0.61
CA GLN A 544 0.70 11.91 0.50
C GLN A 544 1.86 11.77 -0.50
N LEU A 545 2.08 10.57 -1.06
CA LEU A 545 3.06 10.35 -2.12
C LEU A 545 2.40 10.46 -3.49
N PRO A 546 3.12 10.93 -4.53
CA PRO A 546 2.60 10.94 -5.88
C PRO A 546 2.32 9.49 -6.32
N LEU A 547 1.06 9.18 -6.66
CA LEU A 547 0.72 7.90 -7.25
C LEU A 547 1.07 7.94 -8.74
N HIS A 548 1.86 6.98 -9.19
CA HIS A 548 2.24 6.81 -10.59
C HIS A 548 1.13 6.10 -11.34
N VAL A 549 0.82 6.57 -12.56
CA VAL A 549 -0.31 6.08 -13.37
C VAL A 549 0.18 5.12 -14.43
N ALA A 550 -0.26 3.85 -14.34
CA ALA A 550 0.07 2.83 -15.34
C ALA A 550 -1.18 2.39 -16.12
N HIS A 551 -1.21 2.68 -17.43
CA HIS A 551 -2.28 2.25 -18.32
C HIS A 551 -2.17 0.75 -18.63
N LYS A 552 -3.25 0.00 -18.44
CA LYS A 552 -3.30 -1.45 -18.58
C LYS A 552 -4.59 -1.94 -19.24
N LYS A 553 -4.53 -3.17 -19.74
CA LYS A 553 -5.68 -3.98 -20.13
C LYS A 553 -6.23 -4.65 -18.87
N ILE A 554 -7.31 -4.12 -18.31
CA ILE A 554 -7.89 -4.56 -17.03
C ILE A 554 -9.19 -5.31 -17.34
N PRO A 555 -9.27 -6.63 -17.08
CA PRO A 555 -10.52 -7.37 -17.18
C PRO A 555 -11.63 -6.67 -16.37
N TYR A 556 -12.83 -6.61 -16.94
CA TYR A 556 -13.94 -5.88 -16.34
C TYR A 556 -15.27 -6.59 -16.56
N THR A 557 -16.26 -6.27 -15.74
CA THR A 557 -17.65 -6.68 -15.94
C THR A 557 -18.42 -5.57 -16.64
N ASP A 558 -19.04 -5.89 -17.78
CA ASP A 558 -19.87 -4.94 -18.52
C ASP A 558 -21.26 -4.78 -17.87
N ALA A 559 -22.07 -3.84 -18.39
CA ALA A 559 -23.41 -3.56 -17.87
C ALA A 559 -24.38 -4.76 -17.95
N SER A 560 -24.05 -5.81 -18.71
CA SER A 560 -24.83 -7.05 -18.76
C SER A 560 -24.44 -8.06 -17.66
N GLY A 561 -23.46 -7.72 -16.81
CA GLY A 561 -22.90 -8.64 -15.83
C GLY A 561 -21.88 -9.63 -16.41
N THR A 562 -21.48 -9.47 -17.67
CA THR A 562 -20.54 -10.39 -18.34
C THR A 562 -19.10 -9.91 -18.17
N ARG A 563 -18.21 -10.80 -17.72
CA ARG A 563 -16.77 -10.51 -17.63
C ARG A 563 -16.13 -10.49 -19.01
N ARG A 564 -15.42 -9.41 -19.33
CA ARG A 564 -14.73 -9.13 -20.58
C ARG A 564 -13.23 -9.00 -20.37
N THR A 565 -12.45 -9.43 -21.35
CA THR A 565 -11.02 -9.12 -21.43
C THR A 565 -10.81 -8.11 -22.55
N PRO A 566 -10.29 -6.91 -22.24
CA PRO A 566 -10.16 -5.83 -23.21
C PRO A 566 -9.01 -6.08 -24.19
N THR A 567 -9.18 -5.66 -25.44
CA THR A 567 -8.16 -5.78 -26.50
C THR A 567 -7.17 -4.62 -26.51
N SER A 568 -7.57 -3.45 -25.99
CA SER A 568 -6.76 -2.24 -25.79
C SER A 568 -6.71 -1.83 -24.31
N ASN A 569 -5.87 -0.86 -23.94
CA ASN A 569 -5.84 -0.32 -22.59
C ASN A 569 -7.19 0.37 -22.29
N ASN A 570 -7.88 -0.09 -21.26
CA ASN A 570 -9.19 0.40 -20.84
C ASN A 570 -9.19 0.91 -19.39
N GLY A 571 -8.06 0.82 -18.69
CA GLY A 571 -7.96 1.22 -17.30
C GLY A 571 -6.56 1.59 -16.88
N ILE A 572 -6.48 2.13 -15.68
CA ILE A 572 -5.28 2.61 -15.02
C ILE A 572 -5.11 1.88 -13.68
N LYS A 573 -3.84 1.60 -13.37
CA LYS A 573 -3.38 1.17 -12.05
C LYS A 573 -2.60 2.31 -11.42
N LEU A 574 -2.77 2.47 -10.11
CA LEU A 574 -2.05 3.46 -9.32
C LEU A 574 -0.98 2.74 -8.51
N GLU A 575 0.27 3.21 -8.61
CA GLU A 575 1.42 2.57 -8.00
C GLU A 575 2.26 3.60 -7.22
N LEU A 576 2.76 3.20 -6.05
CA LEU A 576 3.83 3.91 -5.34
C LEU A 576 5.17 3.31 -5.72
N PHE A 577 6.21 4.14 -5.80
CA PHE A 577 7.57 3.68 -6.05
C PHE A 577 8.46 3.75 -4.80
N ILE A 578 9.33 2.75 -4.65
CA ILE A 578 10.29 2.62 -3.55
C ILE A 578 11.34 3.75 -3.50
N PHE A 579 11.42 4.58 -4.54
CA PHE A 579 12.35 5.70 -4.58
C PHE A 579 11.66 7.05 -4.38
N ASP A 580 10.32 7.08 -4.22
CA ASP A 580 9.57 8.30 -3.87
C ASP A 580 9.96 8.83 -2.47
N THR A 581 10.74 8.06 -1.70
CA THR A 581 11.37 8.49 -0.45
C THR A 581 12.55 9.44 -0.64
N PHE A 582 13.25 9.41 -1.79
CA PHE A 582 14.52 10.11 -1.97
C PHE A 582 14.44 11.62 -1.73
N PRO A 583 13.38 12.34 -2.15
CA PRO A 583 13.25 13.78 -1.90
C PRO A 583 13.12 14.14 -0.41
N PHE A 584 12.86 13.17 0.46
CA PHE A 584 12.68 13.37 1.91
C PHE A 584 13.93 13.04 2.71
N ALA A 585 14.96 12.49 2.08
CA ALA A 585 16.23 12.20 2.70
C ALA A 585 16.92 13.49 3.14
N LYS A 586 17.46 13.53 4.35
CA LYS A 586 18.30 14.65 4.82
C LYS A 586 19.72 14.52 4.28
N GLN A 587 20.19 13.29 4.14
CA GLN A 587 21.53 12.93 3.70
C GLN A 587 21.42 11.77 2.71
N MET A 588 21.08 12.09 1.46
CA MET A 588 21.06 11.09 0.39
C MET A 588 22.48 10.77 -0.10
N ALA A 589 22.78 9.50 -0.28
CA ALA A 589 24.01 9.05 -0.94
C ALA A 589 23.70 8.10 -2.11
N ALA A 590 24.64 7.93 -3.04
CA ALA A 590 24.56 6.89 -4.05
C ALA A 590 25.94 6.28 -4.33
N LEU A 591 25.97 4.96 -4.50
CA LEU A 591 27.18 4.21 -4.82
C LEU A 591 26.98 3.47 -6.15
N GLN A 592 27.74 3.86 -7.16
CA GLN A 592 27.81 3.17 -8.43
C GLN A 592 28.74 1.96 -8.32
N VAL A 593 28.23 0.80 -8.70
CA VAL A 593 28.92 -0.50 -8.66
C VAL A 593 29.04 -1.12 -10.05
N ALA A 594 29.86 -2.17 -10.18
CA ALA A 594 30.05 -2.88 -11.44
C ALA A 594 28.76 -3.63 -11.85
N ARG A 595 28.24 -3.30 -13.04
CA ARG A 595 26.97 -3.86 -13.55
C ARG A 595 27.01 -5.38 -13.64
N ASP A 596 28.08 -5.89 -14.23
CA ASP A 596 28.29 -7.31 -14.52
C ASP A 596 28.62 -8.14 -13.27
N GLU A 597 28.77 -7.51 -12.10
CA GLU A 597 28.90 -8.19 -10.82
C GLU A 597 27.62 -8.16 -9.99
N GLU A 598 26.83 -7.09 -10.11
CA GLU A 598 25.72 -6.83 -9.18
C GLU A 598 24.33 -6.77 -9.83
N PHE A 599 24.21 -6.77 -11.16
CA PHE A 599 22.93 -6.53 -11.82
C PHE A 599 22.66 -7.46 -13.01
N ALA A 600 21.80 -8.45 -12.77
CA ALA A 600 21.24 -9.36 -13.76
C ALA A 600 19.73 -9.55 -13.51
N PRO A 601 18.89 -8.61 -13.96
CA PRO A 601 17.45 -8.67 -13.74
C PRO A 601 16.77 -9.71 -14.64
N VAL A 602 15.71 -10.34 -14.13
CA VAL A 602 14.87 -11.31 -14.84
C VAL A 602 13.47 -10.72 -15.02
N LYS A 603 13.23 -9.87 -16.03
CA LYS A 603 11.97 -9.13 -16.24
C LYS A 603 11.11 -9.63 -17.39
N ASN A 604 11.74 -10.20 -18.41
CA ASN A 604 11.11 -10.60 -19.67
C ASN A 604 11.09 -12.12 -19.82
N GLU A 605 10.27 -12.60 -20.74
CA GLU A 605 10.12 -14.01 -21.08
C GLU A 605 11.43 -14.70 -21.50
N PRO A 606 11.54 -16.03 -21.33
CA PRO A 606 12.63 -16.81 -21.92
C PRO A 606 12.81 -16.53 -23.42
N GLY A 607 14.05 -16.42 -23.87
CA GLY A 607 14.42 -16.08 -25.24
C GLY A 607 14.44 -14.59 -25.58
N ALA A 608 13.96 -13.70 -24.69
CA ALA A 608 14.07 -12.25 -24.92
C ALA A 608 15.55 -11.80 -24.88
N LYS A 609 15.86 -10.77 -25.70
CA LYS A 609 17.24 -10.26 -25.92
C LYS A 609 17.88 -9.59 -24.70
N SER A 610 17.07 -9.17 -23.73
CA SER A 610 17.53 -8.47 -22.53
C SER A 610 16.64 -8.81 -21.35
N ASP A 611 17.24 -8.80 -20.16
CA ASP A 611 16.59 -9.01 -18.87
C ASP A 611 15.69 -10.27 -18.85
N SER A 612 16.12 -11.33 -19.53
CA SER A 612 15.47 -12.64 -19.57
C SER A 612 16.21 -13.65 -18.68
N PRO A 613 15.59 -14.79 -18.32
CA PRO A 613 16.28 -15.88 -17.65
C PRO A 613 17.58 -16.29 -18.33
N ASP A 614 17.62 -16.32 -19.67
CA ASP A 614 18.82 -16.70 -20.44
C ASP A 614 19.94 -15.67 -20.30
N THR A 615 19.63 -14.38 -20.39
CA THR A 615 20.63 -13.32 -20.19
C THR A 615 21.14 -13.28 -18.76
N ALA A 616 20.27 -13.49 -17.77
CA ALA A 616 20.67 -13.54 -16.36
C ALA A 616 21.56 -14.75 -16.07
N ARG A 617 21.20 -15.93 -16.60
CA ARG A 617 22.02 -17.16 -16.50
C ARG A 617 23.40 -16.98 -17.14
N ALA A 618 23.47 -16.34 -18.30
CA ALA A 618 24.73 -16.04 -18.97
C ALA A 618 25.61 -15.09 -18.14
N LEU A 619 25.04 -14.04 -17.54
CA LEU A 619 25.77 -13.11 -16.66
C LEU A 619 26.29 -13.79 -15.39
N VAL A 620 25.47 -14.58 -14.71
CA VAL A 620 25.91 -15.39 -13.55
C VAL A 620 27.06 -16.31 -13.96
N SER A 621 26.97 -16.93 -15.14
CA SER A 621 28.01 -17.81 -15.62
C SER A 621 29.31 -17.09 -15.95
N ALA A 622 29.23 -15.94 -16.61
CA ALA A 622 30.39 -15.12 -16.92
C ALA A 622 31.10 -14.65 -15.65
N LEU A 623 30.35 -14.22 -14.63
CA LEU A 623 30.91 -13.83 -13.33
C LEU A 623 31.58 -15.01 -12.62
N SER A 624 30.92 -16.18 -12.61
CA SER A 624 31.47 -17.40 -12.00
C SER A 624 32.79 -17.82 -12.67
N LYS A 625 32.84 -17.79 -14.02
CA LYS A 625 34.06 -18.07 -14.80
C LYS A 625 35.18 -17.10 -14.41
N ARG A 626 34.89 -15.79 -14.38
CA ARG A 626 35.86 -14.76 -14.02
C ARG A 626 36.45 -14.97 -12.63
N ARG A 627 35.61 -15.26 -11.63
CA ARG A 627 36.04 -15.49 -10.24
C ARG A 627 36.91 -16.75 -10.10
N ILE A 628 36.55 -17.84 -10.76
CA ILE A 628 37.35 -19.09 -10.75
C ILE A 628 38.73 -18.85 -11.39
N LEU A 629 38.77 -18.17 -12.55
CA LEU A 629 40.03 -17.85 -13.24
C LEU A 629 40.91 -16.93 -12.40
N ALA A 630 40.32 -15.88 -11.80
CA ALA A 630 41.03 -14.95 -10.92
C ALA A 630 41.61 -15.64 -9.67
N ALA A 631 40.97 -16.70 -9.19
CA ALA A 631 41.43 -17.52 -8.07
C ALA A 631 42.41 -18.64 -8.46
N GLY A 632 42.91 -18.66 -9.70
CA GLY A 632 43.93 -19.60 -10.17
C GLY A 632 43.39 -20.96 -10.63
N GLY A 633 42.08 -21.09 -10.83
CA GLY A 633 41.46 -22.27 -11.46
C GLY A 633 41.45 -22.18 -12.98
N ALA A 634 41.16 -23.30 -13.64
CA ALA A 634 40.99 -23.38 -15.10
C ALA A 634 39.65 -24.02 -15.46
N ILE A 635 39.09 -23.63 -16.61
CA ILE A 635 37.79 -24.12 -17.11
C ILE A 635 37.97 -24.65 -18.53
N ARG A 636 37.42 -25.84 -18.81
CA ARG A 636 37.40 -26.47 -20.14
C ARG A 636 35.97 -26.63 -20.64
N GLY A 637 35.75 -26.28 -21.91
CA GLY A 637 34.44 -26.27 -22.57
C GLY A 637 33.73 -24.91 -22.44
N ASP A 638 32.59 -24.79 -23.12
CA ASP A 638 31.84 -23.55 -23.30
C ASP A 638 30.52 -23.49 -22.51
N ALA A 639 30.09 -24.61 -21.93
CA ALA A 639 28.82 -24.69 -21.19
C ALA A 639 28.81 -23.85 -19.90
N ILE A 640 27.64 -23.85 -19.23
CA ILE A 640 27.37 -23.01 -18.06
C ILE A 640 28.22 -23.44 -16.85
N VAL A 641 28.76 -22.43 -16.19
CA VAL A 641 29.51 -22.51 -14.92
C VAL A 641 28.73 -21.73 -13.88
N GLU A 642 28.58 -22.30 -12.71
CA GLU A 642 27.88 -21.71 -11.58
C GLU A 642 28.74 -21.82 -10.33
N LEU A 643 28.93 -20.69 -9.66
CA LEU A 643 29.50 -20.61 -8.33
C LEU A 643 28.39 -20.25 -7.33
N SER A 644 28.10 -21.17 -6.40
CA SER A 644 27.12 -20.97 -5.34
C SER A 644 27.48 -19.77 -4.47
N PRO A 645 26.49 -18.98 -4.02
CA PRO A 645 26.72 -17.97 -2.99
C PRO A 645 27.33 -18.54 -1.70
N MET A 646 27.07 -19.82 -1.37
CA MET A 646 27.65 -20.48 -0.20
C MET A 646 29.16 -20.76 -0.37
N ALA A 647 29.61 -21.04 -1.58
CA ALA A 647 31.03 -21.19 -1.88
C ALA A 647 31.75 -19.85 -1.65
N SER A 648 31.23 -18.78 -2.24
CA SER A 648 31.81 -17.44 -2.15
C SER A 648 30.77 -16.36 -2.42
N TYR A 649 30.73 -15.34 -1.56
CA TYR A 649 29.81 -14.22 -1.66
C TYR A 649 30.21 -13.27 -2.79
N GLN A 650 31.47 -12.82 -2.78
CA GLN A 650 32.03 -11.83 -3.71
C GLN A 650 33.33 -12.28 -4.37
N GLY A 651 33.74 -13.54 -4.20
CA GLY A 651 34.99 -14.10 -4.74
C GLY A 651 36.02 -14.45 -3.66
N GLU A 652 35.76 -14.11 -2.40
CA GLU A 652 36.61 -14.49 -1.27
C GLU A 652 36.66 -16.01 -1.04
N GLY A 653 37.80 -16.51 -0.55
CA GLY A 653 37.98 -17.91 -0.16
C GLY A 653 37.99 -18.93 -1.31
N LEU A 654 38.06 -18.47 -2.56
CA LEU A 654 38.05 -19.37 -3.72
C LEU A 654 39.38 -20.06 -3.99
N ALA A 655 40.52 -19.42 -3.70
CA ALA A 655 41.84 -19.95 -4.02
C ALA A 655 42.03 -21.37 -3.46
N ASP A 656 41.64 -21.61 -2.21
CA ASP A 656 41.74 -22.93 -1.55
C ASP A 656 40.90 -24.02 -2.25
N ARG A 657 39.87 -23.62 -2.99
CA ARG A 657 38.92 -24.53 -3.65
C ARG A 657 39.27 -24.79 -5.11
N VAL A 658 39.87 -23.81 -5.80
CA VAL A 658 40.02 -23.86 -7.27
C VAL A 658 41.44 -23.75 -7.77
N ALA A 659 42.39 -23.23 -6.98
CA ALA A 659 43.75 -23.00 -7.43
C ALA A 659 44.41 -24.30 -7.92
N GLY A 660 44.97 -24.25 -9.13
CA GLY A 660 45.64 -25.39 -9.76
C GLY A 660 44.69 -26.50 -10.24
N ARG A 661 43.37 -26.33 -10.13
CA ARG A 661 42.36 -27.31 -10.56
C ARG A 661 41.77 -26.92 -11.92
N THR A 662 41.44 -27.91 -12.73
CA THR A 662 40.73 -27.73 -14.00
C THR A 662 39.35 -28.34 -13.92
N PHE A 663 38.32 -27.58 -14.27
CA PHE A 663 36.92 -28.01 -14.28
C PHE A 663 36.41 -28.15 -15.71
N SER A 664 35.70 -29.25 -16.01
CA SER A 664 35.06 -29.45 -17.32
C SER A 664 33.58 -29.09 -17.21
N THR A 665 33.07 -28.27 -18.15
CA THR A 665 31.70 -27.76 -18.12
C THR A 665 30.64 -28.83 -18.45
N PRO A 666 29.40 -28.74 -17.91
CA PRO A 666 28.92 -27.72 -16.97
C PRO A 666 29.53 -27.86 -15.57
N VAL A 667 29.81 -26.73 -14.93
CA VAL A 667 30.43 -26.70 -13.59
C VAL A 667 29.44 -26.13 -12.59
N HIS A 668 29.32 -26.78 -11.44
CA HIS A 668 28.64 -26.24 -10.25
C HIS A 668 29.59 -26.39 -9.05
N LEU A 669 29.96 -25.26 -8.44
CA LEU A 669 30.75 -25.23 -7.22
C LEU A 669 29.87 -24.75 -6.06
N GLU A 670 29.61 -25.65 -5.11
CA GLU A 670 28.79 -25.39 -3.92
C GLU A 670 29.59 -24.88 -2.71
#